data_AF-A0A6P3ELR2-F1
#
_entry.id   AF-A0A6P3ELR2-F1
#
_cell.length_a   1.000
_cell.length_b   1.000
_cell.length_c   1.000
_cell.angle_alpha   90.00
_cell.angle_beta   90.00
_cell.angle_gamma   90.00
#
_symmetry.space_group_name_H-M   'P 1'
#
loop_
_entity.id
_entity.type
_entity.pdbx_description
1 polymer ?
#
loop_
_entity_poly.entity_id
_entity_poly.type
_entity_poly.pdbx_seq_one_letter_code
_entity_poly.pdbx_strand_id
1 'polypeptide(L)'
;MAAPGQVVGRGTLETCGLDQILEALKLLLSPGGSGSSSLQITKHDVLLTTLKSNLSALEDKILRDPQWRKLKLLRDEIANQAGWPQSSVDVTWSFTSQTLLLLLCLKETMICLAANFNPGKPNPRTPEVAPALSPDTLSIAQQKTVQSTLQFVVTFGVCPYLMAGVGVPLKCRTEFGAVVQDVVSLDAAPHAARRLYTTCSVLLDVARHASLGSLIFCRHFGDIAAGLCQLGFCPTKRKPPTLSEEVLTEEEQTLCRGALRDILDQAYQPLAVRELLVLQGGPPQSCTGVNTQLSCRTPAWLRRLCGQLLSERLMRSNGVQAVVRGILEGAGAGAAGGSDAEAKAADWKKCDLIAKILASCPQQSLSPESYYRDICPQILDLFHFQDKLTARQFQRIATTTFITMSREHPQLAANYLLQPLLAPLHRCLDTAEIPESDMVPGIILVKEEELSRCIEDVYKVYVVGNEPLAVLVDSLLPVLRMLFALYCFTKQTVSHVRSFCQEILLWILEKLERKLAIASLKGFAGLDKAVPSLHPLCQFRAANKGGIMITIREAISDEDEALYQKLSSEQSQLEHLGDLLTCCQDCGLAGDFFIFCLKELTHLTVENEAELKPQPFSSKSLLELEHQALLVESQEHKLLVLQLLAVLCEKMSEQIFTNITQIFLENLEHEDSFVYLSAIQGVALLSDVYPEKILVDLLAQYDSSKGKHTPATRMKVGEVLMRVVRALGDMVSKYRDPLIHTFLRGVRDPDGAHRASSLANLGELCQRLDFLLGPVVHEVTACLIAVAKTDNEVQVRRAAVHVIVLLLRGLSQKATQVLRDVLKDLYHLLKHVVQREPDDVAKLHAQLALEELDEIMRNFLFPQQKLEKKIVVLP
;
A
#
# COMPACT_ATOMS: atom_id res chain seq x y z
N MET A 1 13.24 4.66 43.17
CA MET A 1 13.27 5.55 44.35
C MET A 1 14.12 4.91 45.42
N ALA A 2 15.38 5.31 45.51
CA ALA A 2 16.25 5.02 46.66
C ALA A 2 16.47 6.35 47.38
N ALA A 3 16.38 6.34 48.71
CA ALA A 3 16.48 7.52 49.56
C ALA A 3 17.80 8.28 49.29
N PRO A 4 17.80 9.63 49.30
CA PRO A 4 19.04 10.37 49.27
C PRO A 4 19.75 10.18 50.62
N GLY A 5 20.91 9.54 50.60
CA GLY A 5 21.80 9.50 51.74
C GLY A 5 22.16 10.92 52.16
N GLN A 6 21.95 11.23 53.44
CA GLN A 6 22.38 12.47 54.07
C GLN A 6 23.88 12.69 53.81
N VAL A 7 24.21 13.73 53.04
CA VAL A 7 25.55 14.29 53.02
C VAL A 7 25.68 15.19 54.25
N VAL A 8 26.54 14.76 55.16
CA VAL A 8 26.96 15.47 56.37
C VAL A 8 27.40 16.90 56.01
N GLY A 9 26.96 17.87 56.81
CA GLY A 9 27.02 19.30 56.52
C GLY A 9 28.40 19.81 56.10
N ARG A 10 28.49 20.33 54.87
CA ARG A 10 29.50 21.34 54.50
C ARG A 10 29.01 22.69 55.01
N GLY A 11 29.84 23.35 55.81
CA GLY A 11 29.55 24.66 56.40
C GLY A 11 29.14 25.70 55.36
N THR A 12 28.25 26.60 55.77
CA THR A 12 27.71 27.74 55.02
C THR A 12 28.81 28.58 54.36
N LEU A 13 29.17 28.26 53.11
CA LEU A 13 29.87 29.18 52.23
C LEU A 13 28.86 30.20 51.71
N GLU A 14 29.11 31.49 51.97
CA GLU A 14 28.42 32.57 51.29
C GLU A 14 28.54 32.36 49.78
N THR A 15 27.41 32.13 49.11
CA THR A 15 27.37 31.70 47.71
C THR A 15 27.95 32.77 46.78
N CYS A 16 28.83 32.35 45.86
CA CYS A 16 29.28 33.17 44.75
C CYS A 16 28.08 33.49 43.84
N GLY A 17 28.00 34.72 43.32
CA GLY A 17 26.92 35.11 42.42
C GLY A 17 27.04 34.39 41.07
N LEU A 18 25.92 33.86 40.55
CA LEU A 18 25.85 33.21 39.24
C LEU A 18 26.36 34.14 38.11
N ASP A 19 26.07 35.45 38.21
CA ASP A 19 26.50 36.44 37.22
C ASP A 19 28.01 36.63 37.17
N GLN A 20 28.72 36.46 38.29
CA GLN A 20 30.19 36.59 38.33
C GLN A 20 30.88 35.46 37.55
N ILE A 21 30.34 34.23 37.65
CA ILE A 21 30.85 33.09 36.88
C ILE A 21 30.56 33.27 35.39
N LEU A 22 29.38 33.79 35.05
CA LEU A 22 29.01 34.04 33.66
C LEU A 22 29.80 35.21 33.04
N GLU A 23 30.16 36.23 33.82
CA GLU A 23 31.11 37.27 33.40
C GLU A 23 32.51 36.70 33.18
N ALA A 24 32.97 35.77 34.02
CA ALA A 24 34.24 35.05 33.84
C ALA A 24 34.26 34.28 32.52
N LEU A 25 33.16 33.57 32.21
CA LEU A 25 33.00 32.87 30.94
C LEU A 25 32.96 33.85 29.75
N LYS A 26 32.25 34.98 29.85
CA LYS A 26 32.22 36.00 28.79
C LYS A 26 33.59 36.60 28.51
N LEU A 27 34.42 36.80 29.54
CA LEU A 27 35.78 37.32 29.38
C LEU A 27 36.68 36.35 28.63
N LEU A 28 36.60 35.06 28.95
CA LEU A 28 37.31 34.01 28.21
C LEU A 28 36.88 33.94 26.74
N LEU A 29 35.61 34.18 26.46
CA LEU A 29 35.02 34.13 25.12
C LEU A 29 35.13 35.45 24.33
N SER A 30 35.71 36.50 24.91
CA SER A 30 35.75 37.81 24.25
C SER A 30 36.58 37.75 22.97
N PRO A 31 36.06 38.24 21.83
CA PRO A 31 36.85 38.35 20.61
C PRO A 31 37.93 39.39 20.87
N GLY A 32 39.19 38.96 20.88
CA GLY A 32 40.31 39.80 21.31
C GLY A 32 40.31 41.18 20.63
N GLY A 33 40.33 42.24 21.44
CA GLY A 33 40.55 43.60 20.97
C GLY A 33 42.02 43.80 20.64
N SER A 34 42.46 43.37 19.45
CA SER A 34 43.81 43.67 18.97
C SER A 34 43.74 44.45 17.66
N GLY A 35 43.76 45.78 17.78
CA GLY A 35 44.17 46.67 16.71
C GLY A 35 45.68 46.52 16.49
N SER A 36 46.09 45.50 15.73
CA SER A 36 47.47 45.42 15.26
C SER A 36 47.50 44.99 13.80
N SER A 37 47.38 46.00 12.93
CA SER A 37 47.74 45.94 11.52
C SER A 37 49.25 45.70 11.39
N SER A 38 49.65 44.43 11.30
CA SER A 38 50.96 44.08 10.77
C SER A 38 50.82 42.90 9.82
N LEU A 39 51.28 43.09 8.59
CA LEU A 39 51.29 42.10 7.52
C LEU A 39 52.22 40.95 7.93
N GLN A 40 51.75 39.70 7.79
CA GLN A 40 52.42 38.41 8.11
C GLN A 40 52.13 37.74 9.46
N ILE A 41 50.90 37.84 9.98
CA ILE A 41 50.44 36.95 11.06
C ILE A 41 49.48 35.92 10.46
N THR A 42 49.77 34.62 10.59
CA THR A 42 48.86 33.58 10.11
C THR A 42 47.59 33.58 10.97
N LYS A 43 46.44 33.14 10.42
CA LYS A 43 45.17 33.06 11.20
C LYS A 43 45.32 32.25 12.51
N HIS A 44 46.29 31.35 12.58
CA HIS A 44 46.62 30.52 13.74
C HIS A 44 47.26 31.33 14.88
N ASP A 45 48.20 32.22 14.57
CA ASP A 45 48.93 33.01 15.56
C ASP A 45 48.00 34.03 16.24
N VAL A 46 47.08 34.64 15.48
CA VAL A 46 46.05 35.55 16.02
C VAL A 46 45.15 34.84 17.04
N LEU A 47 44.81 33.57 16.79
CA LEU A 47 43.98 32.79 17.69
C LEU A 47 44.72 32.45 18.99
N LEU A 48 45.98 32.01 18.89
CA LEU A 48 46.80 31.73 20.06
C LEU A 48 47.08 32.98 20.91
N THR A 49 47.36 34.13 20.29
CA THR A 49 47.55 35.39 21.01
C THR A 49 46.28 35.85 21.71
N THR A 50 45.12 35.65 21.07
CA THR A 50 43.81 35.97 21.66
C THR A 50 43.52 35.09 22.87
N LEU A 51 43.71 33.76 22.76
CA LEU A 51 43.50 32.84 23.88
C LEU A 51 44.44 33.14 25.06
N LYS A 52 45.73 33.43 24.80
CA LYS A 52 46.69 33.86 25.83
C LYS A 52 46.24 35.14 26.52
N SER A 53 45.83 36.14 25.74
CA SER A 53 45.35 37.43 26.28
C SER A 53 44.09 37.27 27.15
N ASN A 54 43.17 36.39 26.73
CA ASN A 54 41.93 36.14 27.48
C ASN A 54 42.22 35.40 28.80
N LEU A 55 43.14 34.44 28.79
CA LEU A 55 43.61 33.74 29.99
C LEU A 55 44.28 34.71 30.98
N SER A 56 45.22 35.53 30.51
CA SER A 56 45.90 36.51 31.38
C SER A 56 44.91 37.55 31.93
N ALA A 57 43.96 38.02 31.12
CA ALA A 57 42.94 38.96 31.56
C ALA A 57 42.00 38.37 32.63
N LEU A 58 41.67 37.08 32.53
CA LEU A 58 40.90 36.38 33.55
C LEU A 58 41.70 36.26 34.86
N GLU A 59 42.95 35.84 34.78
CA GLU A 59 43.82 35.70 35.96
C GLU A 59 44.07 37.04 36.65
N ASP A 60 44.35 38.11 35.88
CA ASP A 60 44.51 39.46 36.41
C ASP A 60 43.25 39.96 37.14
N LYS A 61 42.05 39.72 36.58
CA LYS A 61 40.79 40.11 37.22
C LYS A 61 40.51 39.32 38.50
N ILE A 62 40.76 38.01 38.49
CA ILE A 62 40.60 37.14 39.67
C ILE A 62 41.57 37.55 40.80
N LEU A 63 42.76 38.07 40.46
CA LEU A 63 43.76 38.49 41.43
C LEU A 63 43.56 39.92 41.96
N ARG A 64 43.11 40.85 41.12
CA ARG A 64 43.05 42.28 41.44
C ARG A 64 41.69 42.76 41.93
N ASP A 65 40.59 42.12 41.53
CA ASP A 65 39.24 42.58 41.86
C ASP A 65 38.71 41.91 43.16
N PRO A 66 38.40 42.68 44.22
CA PRO A 66 37.87 42.11 45.46
C PRO A 66 36.49 41.43 45.28
N GLN A 67 35.71 41.80 44.26
CA GLN A 67 34.40 41.20 43.99
C GLN A 67 34.52 39.74 43.53
N TRP A 68 35.67 39.35 42.98
CA TRP A 68 35.95 38.02 42.43
C TRP A 68 36.61 37.08 43.44
N ARG A 69 36.85 37.55 44.67
CA ARG A 69 37.48 36.76 45.74
C ARG A 69 36.67 35.50 46.08
N LYS A 70 35.34 35.57 46.03
CA LYS A 70 34.44 34.42 46.24
C LYS A 70 34.57 33.38 45.13
N LEU A 71 34.62 33.83 43.88
CA LEU A 71 34.86 32.96 42.72
C LEU A 71 36.24 32.31 42.79
N LYS A 72 37.27 33.06 43.20
CA LYS A 72 38.63 32.52 43.39
C LYS A 72 38.65 31.37 44.39
N LEU A 73 38.06 31.56 45.57
CA LEU A 73 38.00 30.51 46.60
C LEU A 73 37.25 29.27 46.11
N LEU A 74 36.10 29.46 45.44
CA LEU A 74 35.34 28.34 44.88
C LEU A 74 36.12 27.60 43.79
N ARG A 75 36.80 28.34 42.91
CA ARG A 75 37.62 27.76 41.83
C ARG A 75 38.82 27.00 42.40
N ASP A 76 39.51 27.57 43.38
CA ASP A 76 40.70 26.95 43.99
C ASP A 76 40.30 25.68 44.77
N GLU A 77 39.13 25.68 45.44
CA GLU A 77 38.58 24.48 46.09
C GLU A 77 38.22 23.37 45.10
N ILE A 78 37.53 23.71 44.01
CA ILE A 78 37.19 22.76 42.94
C ILE A 78 38.46 22.27 42.25
N ALA A 79 39.44 23.14 42.04
CA ALA A 79 40.75 22.79 41.49
C ALA A 79 41.52 21.81 42.40
N ASN A 80 41.44 21.95 43.72
CA ASN A 80 42.07 21.03 44.67
C ASN A 80 41.38 19.66 44.70
N GLN A 81 40.06 19.63 44.48
CA GLN A 81 39.28 18.39 44.39
C GLN A 81 39.45 17.69 43.03
N ALA A 82 39.66 18.47 41.97
CA ALA A 82 39.88 18.00 40.62
C ALA A 82 41.34 17.54 40.43
N GLY A 83 41.63 16.29 40.78
CA GLY A 83 42.94 15.64 40.65
C GLY A 83 43.44 15.43 39.19
N TRP A 84 43.27 16.41 38.30
CA TRP A 84 43.79 16.41 36.93
C TRP A 84 44.75 17.58 36.67
N PRO A 85 45.66 17.46 35.68
CA PRO A 85 46.63 18.50 35.34
C PRO A 85 45.99 19.75 34.72
N GLN A 86 46.11 20.88 35.43
CA GLN A 86 45.48 22.17 35.09
C GLN A 86 46.38 23.11 34.27
N SER A 87 47.70 22.94 34.34
CA SER A 87 48.68 23.72 33.59
C SER A 87 49.35 22.86 32.52
N SER A 88 49.41 23.39 31.30
CA SER A 88 50.14 22.78 30.18
C SER A 88 50.85 23.88 29.40
N VAL A 89 51.92 23.51 28.69
CA VAL A 89 52.56 24.37 27.69
C VAL A 89 51.59 24.68 26.54
N ASP A 90 50.61 23.82 26.32
CA ASP A 90 49.55 24.04 25.35
C ASP A 90 48.51 25.05 25.88
N VAL A 91 48.46 26.20 25.20
CA VAL A 91 47.53 27.30 25.48
C VAL A 91 46.09 26.85 25.31
N THR A 92 45.80 26.00 24.32
CA THR A 92 44.45 25.51 24.04
C THR A 92 43.95 24.58 25.16
N TRP A 93 44.83 23.76 25.74
CA TRP A 93 44.52 22.96 26.92
C TRP A 93 44.33 23.82 28.17
N SER A 94 45.22 24.80 28.39
CA SER A 94 45.10 25.71 29.54
C SER A 94 43.78 26.50 29.48
N PHE A 95 43.38 26.96 28.29
CA PHE A 95 42.07 27.56 28.04
C PHE A 95 40.92 26.59 28.35
N THR A 96 40.99 25.37 27.83
CA THR A 96 39.96 24.34 28.04
C THR A 96 39.82 23.98 29.53
N SER A 97 40.93 23.79 30.23
CA SER A 97 40.96 23.44 31.65
C SER A 97 40.37 24.55 32.54
N GLN A 98 40.74 25.82 32.30
CA GLN A 98 40.14 26.95 33.04
C GLN A 98 38.64 27.07 32.76
N THR A 99 38.22 26.82 31.51
CA THR A 99 36.80 26.84 31.14
C THR A 99 36.01 25.71 31.81
N LEU A 100 36.57 24.49 31.87
CA LEU A 100 35.99 23.34 32.56
C LEU A 100 35.84 23.59 34.07
N LEU A 101 36.84 24.20 34.72
CA LEU A 101 36.75 24.60 36.14
C LEU A 101 35.63 25.61 36.38
N LEU A 102 35.49 26.63 35.52
CA LEU A 102 34.39 27.60 35.63
C LEU A 102 33.00 26.96 35.41
N LEU A 103 32.89 25.94 34.55
CA LEU A 103 31.65 25.19 34.37
C LEU A 103 31.30 24.35 35.61
N LEU A 104 32.29 23.78 36.30
CA LEU A 104 32.08 23.10 37.58
C LEU A 104 31.70 24.09 38.69
N CYS A 105 32.33 25.27 38.74
CA CYS A 105 31.90 26.36 39.63
C CYS A 105 30.43 26.75 39.36
N LEU A 106 30.04 26.84 38.09
CA LEU A 106 28.67 27.14 37.69
C LEU A 106 27.70 26.06 38.18
N LYS A 107 28.03 24.79 37.97
CA LYS A 107 27.23 23.65 38.45
C LYS A 107 27.05 23.69 39.98
N GLU A 108 28.13 23.80 40.74
CA GLU A 108 28.04 23.80 42.22
C GLU A 108 27.27 25.01 42.75
N THR A 109 27.44 26.19 42.16
CA THR A 109 26.63 27.38 42.53
C THR A 109 25.15 27.19 42.21
N MET A 110 24.80 26.60 41.06
CA MET A 110 23.41 26.30 40.71
C MET A 110 22.78 25.28 41.66
N ILE A 111 23.52 24.23 42.06
CA ILE A 111 23.06 23.26 43.06
C ILE A 111 22.79 23.95 44.41
N CYS A 112 23.70 24.81 44.87
CA CYS A 112 23.51 25.57 46.11
C CYS A 112 22.31 26.53 46.02
N LEU A 113 22.11 27.20 44.89
CA LEU A 113 20.97 28.10 44.69
C LEU A 113 19.64 27.34 44.67
N ALA A 114 19.59 26.16 44.03
CA ALA A 114 18.42 25.29 44.04
C ALA A 114 18.12 24.74 45.44
N ALA A 115 19.14 24.30 46.19
CA ALA A 115 18.98 23.79 47.56
C ALA A 115 18.47 24.85 48.55
N ASN A 116 18.79 26.12 48.32
CA ASN A 116 18.35 27.25 49.13
C ASN A 116 16.99 27.82 48.69
N PHE A 117 16.39 27.30 47.63
CA PHE A 117 15.11 27.78 47.10
C PHE A 117 13.93 27.06 47.71
N ASN A 118 13.12 27.79 48.50
CA ASN A 118 11.83 27.31 49.00
C ASN A 118 10.70 28.07 48.29
N PRO A 119 9.98 27.45 47.32
CA PRO A 119 8.84 28.11 46.71
C PRO A 119 7.73 28.31 47.76
N GLY A 120 7.14 29.50 47.80
CA GLY A 120 5.94 29.76 48.61
C GLY A 120 4.78 28.89 48.12
N LYS A 121 3.90 28.45 49.04
CA LYS A 121 2.70 27.65 48.67
C LYS A 121 1.87 28.42 47.61
N PRO A 122 1.43 27.76 46.52
CA PRO A 122 0.61 28.42 45.51
C PRO A 122 -0.69 28.92 46.15
N ASN A 123 -0.99 30.20 45.99
CA ASN A 123 -2.20 30.82 46.54
C ASN A 123 -3.40 30.47 45.62
N PRO A 124 -4.40 29.69 46.07
CA PRO A 124 -5.48 29.20 45.22
C PRO A 124 -6.43 30.31 44.70
N ARG A 125 -6.27 31.56 45.17
CA ARG A 125 -7.13 32.70 44.80
C ARG A 125 -6.67 33.46 43.55
N THR A 126 -5.47 33.20 43.04
CA THR A 126 -4.92 33.84 41.83
C THR A 126 -4.16 32.79 40.99
N PRO A 127 -4.87 31.95 40.21
CA PRO A 127 -4.25 30.93 39.36
C PRO A 127 -3.46 31.51 38.17
N GLU A 128 -3.55 32.81 37.90
CA GLU A 128 -2.81 33.49 36.82
C GLU A 128 -1.35 33.84 37.19
N VAL A 129 -0.94 33.72 38.46
CA VAL A 129 0.44 33.97 38.87
C VAL A 129 1.25 32.70 38.66
N ALA A 130 2.02 32.66 37.56
CA ALA A 130 2.96 31.58 37.29
C ALA A 130 3.88 31.36 38.52
N PRO A 131 4.15 30.10 38.92
CA PRO A 131 5.05 29.82 40.03
C PRO A 131 6.42 30.46 39.77
N ALA A 132 7.04 31.01 40.82
CA ALA A 132 8.37 31.63 40.71
C ALA A 132 9.36 30.59 40.14
N LEU A 133 10.01 30.95 39.03
CA LEU A 133 11.05 30.13 38.42
C LEU A 133 12.16 29.90 39.45
N SER A 134 12.66 28.67 39.48
CA SER A 134 13.76 28.31 40.35
C SER A 134 15.03 29.09 39.96
N PRO A 135 15.85 29.53 40.93
CA PRO A 135 17.00 30.41 40.70
C PRO A 135 18.17 29.75 39.93
N ASP A 136 18.07 28.44 39.66
CA ASP A 136 18.93 27.63 38.80
C ASP A 136 18.48 27.63 37.32
N THR A 137 17.44 28.38 36.97
CA THR A 137 17.02 28.56 35.57
C THR A 137 17.78 29.70 34.91
N LEU A 138 18.62 29.37 33.92
CA LEU A 138 19.40 30.37 33.16
C LEU A 138 18.51 31.16 32.20
N SER A 139 18.70 32.48 32.12
CA SER A 139 18.06 33.33 31.11
C SER A 139 18.59 33.03 29.70
N ILE A 140 17.87 33.45 28.65
CA ILE A 140 18.25 33.20 27.24
C ILE A 140 19.67 33.72 26.92
N ALA A 141 20.06 34.87 27.46
CA ALA A 141 21.40 35.43 27.26
C ALA A 141 22.48 34.62 27.98
N GLN A 142 22.18 34.12 29.18
CA GLN A 142 23.08 33.26 29.95
C GLN A 142 23.21 31.88 29.29
N GLN A 143 22.11 31.30 28.80
CA GLN A 143 22.12 30.05 28.02
C GLN A 143 22.96 30.19 26.75
N LYS A 144 22.86 31.30 25.99
CA LYS A 144 23.73 31.54 24.82
C LYS A 144 25.21 31.62 25.19
N THR A 145 25.52 32.24 26.33
CA THR A 145 26.90 32.32 26.84
C THR A 145 27.41 30.91 27.14
N VAL A 146 26.68 30.12 27.93
CA VAL A 146 27.04 28.74 28.29
C VAL A 146 27.12 27.83 27.06
N GLN A 147 26.18 27.94 26.10
CA GLN A 147 26.23 27.20 24.84
C GLN A 147 27.50 27.52 24.04
N SER A 148 27.89 28.80 23.97
CA SER A 148 29.12 29.21 23.30
C SER A 148 30.34 28.65 24.03
N THR A 149 30.36 28.71 25.36
CA THR A 149 31.40 28.09 26.20
C THR A 149 31.54 26.60 25.90
N LEU A 150 30.44 25.85 25.92
CA LEU A 150 30.40 24.42 25.64
C LEU A 150 30.89 24.10 24.23
N GLN A 151 30.53 24.93 23.24
CA GLN A 151 31.02 24.77 21.87
C GLN A 151 32.55 24.89 21.80
N PHE A 152 33.16 25.85 22.51
CA PHE A 152 34.62 25.98 22.57
C PHE A 152 35.27 24.82 23.33
N VAL A 153 34.70 24.39 24.45
CA VAL A 153 35.19 23.22 25.22
C VAL A 153 35.17 21.96 24.36
N VAL A 154 34.12 21.72 23.58
CA VAL A 154 34.06 20.55 22.69
C VAL A 154 35.04 20.69 21.51
N THR A 155 35.16 21.90 20.96
CA THR A 155 36.05 22.20 19.82
C THR A 155 37.53 22.07 20.18
N PHE A 156 37.96 22.42 21.39
CA PHE A 156 39.35 22.32 21.84
C PHE A 156 39.66 21.11 22.73
N GLY A 157 38.66 20.61 23.46
CA GLY A 157 38.80 19.56 24.49
C GLY A 157 38.36 18.16 24.07
N VAL A 158 37.54 18.02 23.04
CA VAL A 158 37.03 16.72 22.57
C VAL A 158 37.46 16.45 21.13
N CYS A 159 36.98 17.24 20.17
CA CYS A 159 37.14 16.97 18.75
C CYS A 159 38.61 16.82 18.25
N PRO A 160 39.61 17.59 18.72
CA PRO A 160 41.00 17.47 18.26
C PRO A 160 41.66 16.15 18.68
N TYR A 161 41.17 15.53 19.75
CA TYR A 161 41.74 14.30 20.32
C TYR A 161 41.01 13.03 19.84
N LEU A 162 39.99 13.17 19.00
CA LEU A 162 39.33 12.04 18.35
C LEU A 162 40.19 11.52 17.19
N MET A 163 40.25 10.19 17.05
CA MET A 163 40.93 9.56 15.92
C MET A 163 40.22 9.88 14.60
N ALA A 164 40.98 9.86 13.50
CA ALA A 164 40.41 10.05 12.17
C ALA A 164 39.27 9.04 11.88
N GLY A 165 38.09 9.55 11.56
CA GLY A 165 36.87 8.76 11.33
C GLY A 165 36.04 8.44 12.58
N VAL A 166 36.44 8.92 13.77
CA VAL A 166 35.63 8.88 15.00
C VAL A 166 34.99 10.26 15.22
N GLY A 167 33.65 10.32 15.21
CA GLY A 167 32.93 11.60 15.28
C GLY A 167 32.95 12.39 13.96
N VAL A 168 32.30 13.55 13.94
CA VAL A 168 32.26 14.42 12.76
C VAL A 168 33.49 15.36 12.78
N PRO A 169 34.35 15.36 11.75
CA PRO A 169 35.54 16.20 11.72
C PRO A 169 35.23 17.69 11.86
N LEU A 170 36.10 18.45 12.55
CA LEU A 170 35.96 19.90 12.74
C LEU A 170 35.83 20.68 11.42
N LYS A 171 36.54 20.22 10.37
CA LYS A 171 36.50 20.79 9.01
C LYS A 171 35.10 20.74 8.37
N CYS A 172 34.28 19.77 8.76
CA CYS A 172 32.92 19.60 8.25
C CYS A 172 31.87 20.38 9.06
N ARG A 173 32.27 21.00 10.18
CA ARG A 173 31.35 21.68 11.11
C ARG A 173 31.38 23.19 10.94
N THR A 174 32.57 23.79 10.83
CA THR A 174 32.75 25.24 10.65
C THR A 174 34.04 25.54 9.89
N GLU A 175 34.08 26.64 9.14
CA GLU A 175 35.31 27.14 8.51
C GLU A 175 36.42 27.42 9.53
N PHE A 176 36.03 27.75 10.77
CA PHE A 176 36.91 27.94 11.93
C PHE A 176 37.56 26.63 12.41
N GLY A 177 36.89 25.49 12.25
CA GLY A 177 37.35 24.18 12.71
C GLY A 177 38.61 23.67 12.03
N ALA A 178 38.89 24.10 10.78
CA ALA A 178 40.14 23.79 10.10
C ALA A 178 41.34 24.49 10.75
N VAL A 179 41.16 25.74 11.19
CA VAL A 179 42.21 26.55 11.85
C VAL A 179 42.57 25.97 13.21
N VAL A 180 41.61 25.38 13.92
CA VAL A 180 41.81 24.77 15.25
C VAL A 180 42.61 23.48 15.18
N GLN A 181 42.39 22.63 14.18
CA GLN A 181 43.06 21.33 14.07
C GLN A 181 44.60 21.47 13.96
N ASP A 182 45.07 22.58 13.39
CA ASP A 182 46.49 22.86 13.19
C ASP A 182 47.14 23.59 14.39
N VAL A 183 46.35 24.04 15.38
CA VAL A 183 46.80 24.84 16.54
C VAL A 183 46.99 23.99 17.81
N VAL A 184 46.30 22.85 17.91
CA VAL A 184 46.34 21.99 19.11
C VAL A 184 47.63 21.15 19.13
N SER A 185 48.36 21.18 20.25
CA SER A 185 49.60 20.42 20.40
C SER A 185 49.32 19.03 20.99
N LEU A 186 49.22 18.01 20.12
CA LEU A 186 48.94 16.62 20.52
C LEU A 186 50.05 15.97 21.35
N ASP A 187 51.30 16.41 21.17
CA ASP A 187 52.50 15.84 21.81
C ASP A 187 52.83 16.47 23.18
N ALA A 188 52.16 17.56 23.56
CA ALA A 188 52.42 18.26 24.81
C ALA A 188 51.75 17.54 25.99
N ALA A 189 52.45 17.42 27.14
CA ALA A 189 51.85 16.88 28.36
C ALA A 189 50.68 17.76 28.84
N PRO A 190 49.56 17.20 29.33
CA PRO A 190 49.22 15.77 29.47
C PRO A 190 48.83 15.09 28.16
N HIS A 191 49.01 13.76 28.05
CA HIS A 191 48.74 12.97 26.84
C HIS A 191 47.31 13.16 26.32
N ALA A 192 47.13 13.12 24.99
CA ALA A 192 45.84 13.33 24.30
C ALA A 192 44.68 12.49 24.87
N ALA A 193 44.93 11.22 25.20
CA ALA A 193 43.90 10.34 25.79
C ALA A 193 43.47 10.80 27.20
N ARG A 194 44.39 11.33 28.01
CA ARG A 194 44.09 11.86 29.34
C ARG A 194 43.30 13.17 29.23
N ARG A 195 43.64 14.04 28.28
CA ARG A 195 42.89 15.28 27.98
C ARG A 195 41.44 14.98 27.58
N LEU A 196 41.26 13.99 26.70
CA LEU A 196 39.93 13.54 26.27
C LEU A 196 39.13 12.95 27.44
N TYR A 197 39.74 12.07 28.24
CA TYR A 197 39.11 11.49 29.43
C TYR A 197 38.69 12.57 30.44
N THR A 198 39.58 13.49 30.78
CA THR A 198 39.28 14.61 31.68
C THR A 198 38.11 15.44 31.14
N THR A 199 38.15 15.82 29.86
CA THR A 199 37.09 16.65 29.28
C THR A 199 35.74 15.92 29.28
N CYS A 200 35.69 14.66 28.86
CA CYS A 200 34.46 13.87 28.88
C CYS A 200 33.92 13.68 30.31
N SER A 201 34.78 13.33 31.27
CA SER A 201 34.39 13.12 32.67
C SER A 201 33.83 14.39 33.32
N VAL A 202 34.44 15.55 33.05
CA VAL A 202 33.91 16.84 33.55
C VAL A 202 32.58 17.19 32.93
N LEU A 203 32.45 17.05 31.61
CA LEU A 203 31.19 17.34 30.92
C LEU A 203 30.07 16.44 31.43
N LEU A 204 30.36 15.17 31.70
CA LEU A 204 29.40 14.24 32.33
C LEU A 204 29.03 14.67 33.76
N ASP A 205 29.99 15.12 34.57
CA ASP A 205 29.70 15.60 35.92
C ASP A 205 28.88 16.90 35.92
N VAL A 206 29.19 17.85 35.02
CA VAL A 206 28.39 19.06 34.80
C VAL A 206 26.98 18.71 34.32
N ALA A 207 26.84 17.69 33.47
CA ALA A 207 25.56 17.23 32.94
C ALA A 207 24.64 16.60 34.00
N ARG A 208 25.14 16.28 35.20
CA ARG A 208 24.30 15.80 36.32
C ARG A 208 23.28 16.84 36.79
N HIS A 209 23.53 18.13 36.52
CA HIS A 209 22.56 19.20 36.76
C HIS A 209 21.59 19.33 35.56
N ALA A 210 20.28 19.22 35.78
CA ALA A 210 19.28 19.13 34.70
C ALA A 210 19.36 20.28 33.66
N SER A 211 19.46 21.54 34.10
CA SER A 211 19.55 22.71 33.22
C SER A 211 20.82 22.72 32.35
N LEU A 212 21.96 22.26 32.89
CA LEU A 212 23.23 22.22 32.15
C LEU A 212 23.31 20.96 31.28
N GLY A 213 22.82 19.82 31.78
CA GLY A 213 22.74 18.56 31.05
C GLY A 213 21.90 18.68 29.78
N SER A 214 20.75 19.37 29.81
CA SER A 214 19.97 19.64 28.61
C SER A 214 20.76 20.44 27.56
N LEU A 215 21.49 21.48 27.95
CA LEU A 215 22.33 22.26 27.04
C LEU A 215 23.48 21.45 26.44
N ILE A 216 24.08 20.55 27.22
CA ILE A 216 25.16 19.66 26.79
C ILE A 216 24.62 18.61 25.80
N PHE A 217 23.59 17.86 26.19
CA PHE A 217 23.10 16.74 25.39
C PHE A 217 22.33 17.16 24.14
N CYS A 218 21.68 18.34 24.11
CA CYS A 218 20.98 18.80 22.90
C CYS A 218 21.92 19.04 21.70
N ARG A 219 23.19 19.41 21.92
CA ARG A 219 24.13 19.76 20.83
C ARG A 219 25.42 18.94 20.79
N HIS A 220 25.87 18.44 21.94
CA HIS A 220 27.19 17.82 22.08
C HIS A 220 27.13 16.35 22.51
N PHE A 221 25.93 15.74 22.52
CA PHE A 221 25.78 14.33 22.84
C PHE A 221 26.63 13.43 21.93
N GLY A 222 26.58 13.62 20.61
CA GLY A 222 27.33 12.82 19.65
C GLY A 222 28.85 12.91 19.84
N ASP A 223 29.35 14.09 20.27
CA ASP A 223 30.77 14.32 20.55
C ASP A 223 31.25 13.59 21.80
N ILE A 224 30.47 13.68 22.88
CA ILE A 224 30.77 13.00 24.13
C ILE A 224 30.67 11.48 23.93
N ALA A 225 29.65 11.00 23.22
CA ALA A 225 29.51 9.59 22.87
C ALA A 225 30.68 9.08 22.01
N ALA A 226 31.15 9.86 21.03
CA ALA A 226 32.35 9.53 20.25
C ALA A 226 33.60 9.39 21.13
N GLY A 227 33.79 10.34 22.05
CA GLY A 227 34.89 10.33 23.02
C GLY A 227 34.84 9.10 23.92
N LEU A 228 33.69 8.78 24.51
CA LEU A 228 33.51 7.62 25.37
C LEU A 228 33.68 6.28 24.61
N CYS A 229 33.21 6.20 23.37
CA CYS A 229 33.47 5.05 22.50
C CYS A 229 34.96 4.84 22.26
N GLN A 230 35.72 5.91 22.00
CA GLN A 230 37.17 5.83 21.82
C GLN A 230 37.88 5.44 23.11
N LEU A 231 37.53 6.05 24.24
CA LEU A 231 38.17 5.79 25.54
C LEU A 231 37.87 4.38 26.07
N GLY A 232 36.66 3.85 25.84
CA GLY A 232 36.24 2.56 26.37
C GLY A 232 36.52 1.35 25.48
N PHE A 233 36.57 1.51 24.15
CA PHE A 233 36.55 0.39 23.20
C PHE A 233 37.60 0.45 22.08
N CYS A 234 38.46 1.47 22.03
CA CYS A 234 39.52 1.53 21.03
C CYS A 234 40.56 0.42 21.26
N PRO A 235 40.88 -0.42 20.25
CA PRO A 235 41.93 -1.42 20.39
C PRO A 235 43.31 -0.75 20.47
N THR A 236 44.02 -0.93 21.59
CA THR A 236 45.41 -0.47 21.76
C THR A 236 46.32 -1.22 20.78
N LYS A 237 47.15 -0.48 20.03
CA LYS A 237 48.12 -1.09 19.11
C LYS A 237 49.13 -1.91 19.92
N ARG A 238 49.31 -3.19 19.56
CA ARG A 238 50.27 -4.16 20.16
C ARG A 238 51.76 -3.79 19.94
N LYS A 239 52.19 -2.58 20.27
CA LYS A 239 53.62 -2.28 20.51
C LYS A 239 53.82 -2.08 22.02
N PRO A 240 54.89 -2.61 22.61
CA PRO A 240 55.12 -2.46 24.04
C PRO A 240 55.32 -0.97 24.36
N PRO A 241 54.64 -0.41 25.38
CA PRO A 241 54.81 0.97 25.78
C PRO A 241 56.23 1.16 26.33
N THR A 242 56.98 2.12 25.79
CA THR A 242 58.09 2.73 26.52
C THR A 242 57.54 3.39 27.79
N LEU A 243 58.33 3.39 28.87
CA LEU A 243 58.02 3.74 30.28
C LEU A 243 57.45 5.15 30.57
N SER A 244 56.78 5.79 29.60
CA SER A 244 56.19 7.12 29.69
C SER A 244 54.77 7.20 29.11
N GLU A 245 54.20 6.08 28.64
CA GLU A 245 52.80 6.00 28.20
C GLU A 245 51.89 5.65 29.38
N GLU A 246 51.46 6.65 30.16
CA GLU A 246 50.28 6.51 31.04
C GLU A 246 49.02 6.35 30.18
N VAL A 247 48.83 5.12 29.70
CA VAL A 247 47.58 4.64 29.09
C VAL A 247 46.56 4.53 30.22
N LEU A 248 45.37 5.10 30.02
CA LEU A 248 44.22 5.06 30.95
C LEU A 248 44.08 3.71 31.67
N THR A 249 43.80 3.72 32.97
CA THR A 249 43.66 2.47 33.74
C THR A 249 42.45 1.65 33.23
N GLU A 250 42.50 0.32 33.37
CA GLU A 250 41.37 -0.54 33.02
C GLU A 250 40.08 -0.13 33.77
N GLU A 251 40.21 0.33 35.02
CA GLU A 251 39.10 0.88 35.81
C GLU A 251 38.47 2.10 35.13
N GLU A 252 39.28 3.07 34.67
CA GLU A 252 38.82 4.25 33.95
C GLU A 252 38.14 3.89 32.62
N GLN A 253 38.66 2.89 31.91
CA GLN A 253 38.01 2.38 30.69
C GLN A 253 36.64 1.75 31.00
N THR A 254 36.52 0.99 32.09
CA THR A 254 35.21 0.42 32.51
C THR A 254 34.23 1.50 32.94
N LEU A 255 34.70 2.57 33.59
CA LEU A 255 33.89 3.74 33.93
C LEU A 255 33.39 4.44 32.66
N CYS A 256 34.23 4.61 31.62
CA CYS A 256 33.79 5.15 30.34
C CYS A 256 32.75 4.27 29.65
N ARG A 257 32.87 2.93 29.74
CA ARG A 257 31.86 1.99 29.21
C ARG A 257 30.52 2.11 29.96
N GLY A 258 30.57 2.23 31.29
CA GLY A 258 29.39 2.46 32.12
C GLY A 258 28.71 3.79 31.79
N ALA A 259 29.48 4.88 31.78
CA ALA A 259 29.01 6.21 31.44
C ALA A 259 28.38 6.28 30.04
N LEU A 260 28.95 5.60 29.05
CA LEU A 260 28.36 5.52 27.70
C LEU A 260 26.96 4.90 27.73
N ARG A 261 26.77 3.81 28.50
CA ARG A 261 25.46 3.17 28.65
C ARG A 261 24.47 4.09 29.37
N ASP A 262 24.92 4.74 30.45
CA ASP A 262 24.08 5.65 31.23
C ASP A 262 23.57 6.83 30.39
N ILE A 263 24.43 7.45 29.58
CA ILE A 263 23.99 8.56 28.71
C ILE A 263 23.05 8.09 27.61
N LEU A 264 23.27 6.89 27.05
CA LEU A 264 22.39 6.32 26.03
C LEU A 264 21.02 5.95 26.59
N ASP A 265 20.95 5.55 27.86
CA ASP A 265 19.72 5.15 28.53
C ASP A 265 18.92 6.36 29.04
N GLN A 266 19.59 7.44 29.44
CA GLN A 266 18.95 8.67 29.92
C GLN A 266 18.54 9.63 28.80
N ALA A 267 19.18 9.55 27.63
CA ALA A 267 18.86 10.42 26.51
C ALA A 267 17.52 10.08 25.84
N TYR A 268 16.95 11.08 25.14
CA TYR A 268 15.83 10.85 24.23
C TYR A 268 16.23 9.83 23.16
N GLN A 269 15.59 8.66 23.15
CA GLN A 269 16.05 7.51 22.37
C GLN A 269 16.21 7.80 20.86
N PRO A 270 15.31 8.58 20.20
CA PRO A 270 15.53 8.98 18.81
C PRO A 270 16.80 9.78 18.57
N LEU A 271 17.17 10.67 19.52
CA LEU A 271 18.43 11.41 19.48
C LEU A 271 19.62 10.45 19.61
N ALA A 272 19.57 9.52 20.57
CA ALA A 272 20.63 8.52 20.76
C ALA A 272 20.85 7.66 19.50
N VAL A 273 19.76 7.17 18.88
CA VAL A 273 19.83 6.41 17.61
C VAL A 273 20.45 7.25 16.50
N ARG A 274 20.00 8.50 16.34
CA ARG A 274 20.50 9.40 15.30
C ARG A 274 22.00 9.61 15.42
N GLU A 275 22.49 9.90 16.62
CA GLU A 275 23.92 10.14 16.85
C GLU A 275 24.73 8.85 16.68
N LEU A 276 24.21 7.68 17.08
CA LEU A 276 24.86 6.39 16.81
C LEU A 276 24.94 6.06 15.31
N LEU A 277 23.91 6.39 14.52
CA LEU A 277 23.93 6.23 13.06
C LEU A 277 24.97 7.16 12.41
N VAL A 278 25.07 8.40 12.88
CA VAL A 278 26.11 9.34 12.44
C VAL A 278 27.50 8.79 12.76
N LEU A 279 27.70 8.22 13.95
CA LEU A 279 28.97 7.60 14.36
C LEU A 279 29.31 6.33 13.58
N GLN A 280 28.32 5.50 13.22
CA GLN A 280 28.52 4.28 12.43
C GLN A 280 29.05 4.58 11.02
N GLY A 281 28.66 5.74 10.47
CA GLY A 281 28.97 6.18 9.11
C GLY A 281 28.12 5.46 8.06
N GLY A 282 27.51 6.23 7.14
CA GLY A 282 26.65 5.68 6.09
C GLY A 282 27.36 4.70 5.14
N PRO A 283 26.59 3.95 4.33
CA PRO A 283 27.17 3.04 3.33
C PRO A 283 28.08 3.79 2.35
N PRO A 284 29.10 3.12 1.77
CA PRO A 284 30.07 3.76 0.90
C PRO A 284 29.38 4.32 -0.34
N GLN A 285 29.19 5.63 -0.42
CA GLN A 285 28.74 6.28 -1.66
C GLN A 285 29.93 6.32 -2.64
N SER A 286 29.77 5.68 -3.80
CA SER A 286 30.69 5.78 -4.92
C SER A 286 30.51 7.14 -5.62
N CYS A 287 31.12 8.18 -5.07
CA CYS A 287 31.16 9.49 -5.73
C CYS A 287 32.20 9.45 -6.86
N THR A 288 31.75 9.24 -8.09
CA THR A 288 32.50 9.61 -9.31
C THR A 288 32.42 11.13 -9.47
N GLY A 289 33.32 11.84 -8.79
CA GLY A 289 33.48 13.28 -8.90
C GLY A 289 34.93 13.65 -8.64
N VAL A 290 35.61 14.11 -9.70
CA VAL A 290 37.00 14.56 -9.66
C VAL A 290 37.10 15.78 -8.73
N ASN A 291 37.93 15.69 -7.70
CA ASN A 291 38.30 16.72 -6.70
C ASN A 291 37.54 16.80 -5.35
N THR A 292 37.33 15.67 -4.67
CA THR A 292 37.06 15.70 -3.21
C THR A 292 38.04 14.82 -2.45
N GLN A 293 38.87 15.46 -1.62
CA GLN A 293 39.88 14.86 -0.74
C GLN A 293 39.28 13.81 0.21
N LEU A 294 40.10 12.83 0.60
CA LEU A 294 39.77 11.65 1.40
C LEU A 294 38.77 11.91 2.55
N SER A 295 37.51 11.50 2.36
CA SER A 295 36.60 11.22 3.47
C SER A 295 37.17 10.03 4.26
N CYS A 296 37.73 10.31 5.44
CA CYS A 296 38.22 9.27 6.35
C CYS A 296 37.06 8.37 6.79
N ARG A 297 37.07 7.11 6.33
CA ARG A 297 36.08 6.09 6.67
C ARG A 297 36.06 5.84 8.19
N THR A 298 34.87 5.67 8.77
CA THR A 298 34.71 5.22 10.16
C THR A 298 35.47 3.92 10.41
N PRO A 299 36.25 3.80 11.50
CA PRO A 299 36.95 2.57 11.86
C PRO A 299 36.00 1.36 11.98
N ALA A 300 36.48 0.17 11.58
CA ALA A 300 35.67 -1.05 11.60
C ALA A 300 35.22 -1.46 13.01
N TRP A 301 36.05 -1.21 14.04
CA TRP A 301 35.69 -1.48 15.43
C TRP A 301 34.51 -0.62 15.89
N LEU A 302 34.52 0.67 15.53
CA LEU A 302 33.47 1.63 15.89
C LEU A 302 32.16 1.29 15.16
N ARG A 303 32.24 0.95 13.87
CA ARG A 303 31.07 0.51 13.09
C ARG A 303 30.38 -0.71 13.72
N ARG A 304 31.17 -1.68 14.20
CA ARG A 304 30.63 -2.87 14.88
C ARG A 304 30.00 -2.51 16.23
N LEU A 305 30.67 -1.68 17.02
CA LEU A 305 30.17 -1.21 18.32
C LEU A 305 28.86 -0.43 18.19
N CYS A 306 28.81 0.56 17.29
CA CYS A 306 27.58 1.32 17.02
C CYS A 306 26.46 0.40 16.52
N GLY A 307 26.78 -0.60 15.68
CA GLY A 307 25.82 -1.64 15.28
C GLY A 307 25.25 -2.42 16.47
N GLN A 308 26.11 -2.85 17.41
CA GLN A 308 25.69 -3.53 18.65
C GLN A 308 24.76 -2.66 19.49
N LEU A 309 25.16 -1.42 19.76
CA LEU A 309 24.36 -0.50 20.56
C LEU A 309 23.01 -0.19 19.90
N LEU A 310 22.98 -0.01 18.57
CA LEU A 310 21.75 0.19 17.81
C LEU A 310 20.83 -1.03 17.87
N SER A 311 21.36 -2.24 17.70
CA SER A 311 20.58 -3.47 17.82
C SER A 311 20.03 -3.66 19.23
N GLU A 312 20.82 -3.40 20.27
CA GLU A 312 20.33 -3.44 21.66
C GLU A 312 19.25 -2.40 21.94
N ARG A 313 19.25 -1.24 21.28
CA ARG A 313 18.19 -0.23 21.42
C ARG A 313 16.93 -0.60 20.64
N LEU A 314 17.09 -1.17 19.45
CA LEU A 314 15.98 -1.64 18.63
C LEU A 314 15.15 -2.71 19.35
N MET A 315 15.83 -3.62 20.06
CA MET A 315 15.22 -4.73 20.80
C MET A 315 14.53 -4.34 22.11
N ARG A 316 14.67 -3.10 22.57
CA ARG A 316 13.96 -2.62 23.78
C ARG A 316 12.50 -2.33 23.45
N SER A 317 11.66 -2.23 24.48
CA SER A 317 10.28 -1.74 24.36
C SER A 317 10.25 -0.36 23.72
N ASN A 318 9.42 -0.17 22.68
CA ASN A 318 9.36 1.05 21.87
C ASN A 318 10.67 1.41 21.13
N GLY A 319 11.60 0.46 21.01
CA GLY A 319 12.86 0.62 20.30
C GLY A 319 12.67 0.86 18.80
N VAL A 320 11.73 0.14 18.18
CA VAL A 320 11.38 0.32 16.75
C VAL A 320 10.90 1.75 16.51
N GLN A 321 9.99 2.25 17.35
CA GLN A 321 9.51 3.63 17.26
C GLN A 321 10.65 4.64 17.41
N ALA A 322 11.58 4.41 18.34
CA ALA A 322 12.73 5.29 18.53
C ALA A 322 13.64 5.34 17.31
N VAL A 323 13.86 4.19 16.65
CA VAL A 323 14.67 4.10 15.43
C VAL A 323 13.99 4.79 14.26
N VAL A 324 12.70 4.54 14.06
CA VAL A 324 11.90 5.19 13.01
C VAL A 324 11.93 6.71 13.18
N ARG A 325 11.67 7.23 14.39
CA ARG A 325 11.78 8.67 14.69
C ARG A 325 13.19 9.20 14.46
N GLY A 326 14.22 8.51 14.95
CA GLY A 326 15.61 8.98 14.82
C GLY A 326 16.07 9.15 13.38
N ILE A 327 15.59 8.30 12.46
CA ILE A 327 15.92 8.36 11.03
C ILE A 327 15.04 9.39 10.30
N LEU A 328 13.74 9.46 10.60
CA LEU A 328 12.81 10.38 9.94
C LEU A 328 12.97 11.84 10.40
N GLU A 329 13.18 12.08 11.70
CA GLU A 329 13.38 13.42 12.28
C GLU A 329 14.78 13.99 11.97
N GLY A 330 15.71 13.16 11.48
CA GLY A 330 17.15 13.46 11.35
C GLY A 330 17.57 14.31 10.15
N ALA A 331 16.65 14.74 9.27
CA ALA A 331 16.97 15.58 8.11
C ALA A 331 16.05 16.80 8.05
N GLY A 332 16.42 17.90 8.71
CA GLY A 332 15.86 19.22 8.42
C GLY A 332 14.35 19.39 8.62
N ALA A 333 13.72 18.66 9.54
CA ALA A 333 12.30 18.79 9.88
C ALA A 333 11.99 20.00 10.79
N GLY A 334 12.70 21.11 10.64
CA GLY A 334 12.31 22.38 11.23
C GLY A 334 11.56 23.20 10.19
N ALA A 335 10.23 23.33 10.30
CA ALA A 335 9.29 24.32 9.72
C ALA A 335 9.46 24.83 8.26
N ALA A 336 10.45 24.36 7.50
CA ALA A 336 10.85 24.83 6.17
C ALA A 336 11.06 23.64 5.21
N GLY A 337 10.41 22.50 5.50
CA GLY A 337 10.28 21.40 4.55
C GLY A 337 9.23 21.78 3.51
N GLY A 338 9.67 22.25 2.35
CA GLY A 338 8.82 22.61 1.23
C GLY A 338 7.82 21.49 0.87
N SER A 339 6.65 21.90 0.40
CA SER A 339 5.53 21.04 -0.01
C SER A 339 5.80 20.26 -1.31
N ASP A 340 7.06 19.96 -1.63
CA ASP A 340 7.45 19.43 -2.93
C ASP A 340 7.34 17.91 -3.00
N ALA A 341 6.94 17.42 -4.17
CA ALA A 341 6.84 15.99 -4.48
C ALA A 341 8.19 15.26 -4.31
N GLU A 342 9.32 15.96 -4.41
CA GLU A 342 10.66 15.41 -4.18
C GLU A 342 10.95 15.12 -2.71
N ALA A 343 10.43 15.92 -1.77
CA ALA A 343 10.53 15.64 -0.34
C ALA A 343 9.72 14.37 0.02
N LYS A 344 8.50 14.25 -0.52
CA LYS A 344 7.69 13.02 -0.43
C LYS A 344 8.36 11.81 -1.11
N ALA A 345 9.11 12.05 -2.20
CA ALA A 345 9.88 11.03 -2.91
C ALA A 345 11.10 10.53 -2.11
N ALA A 346 11.81 11.45 -1.44
CA ALA A 346 12.91 11.12 -0.56
C ALA A 346 12.42 10.37 0.68
N ASP A 347 11.25 10.73 1.21
CA ASP A 347 10.67 10.11 2.40
C ASP A 347 10.22 8.67 2.17
N TRP A 348 9.73 8.30 0.97
CA TRP A 348 9.42 6.89 0.71
C TRP A 348 10.65 6.00 0.65
N LYS A 349 11.74 6.45 0.03
CA LYS A 349 12.99 5.67 -0.04
C LYS A 349 13.59 5.45 1.35
N LYS A 350 13.43 6.44 2.24
CA LYS A 350 13.80 6.30 3.66
C LYS A 350 12.92 5.26 4.36
N CYS A 351 11.61 5.29 4.14
CA CYS A 351 10.69 4.30 4.71
C CYS A 351 11.05 2.87 4.26
N ASP A 352 11.33 2.67 2.98
CA ASP A 352 11.71 1.36 2.43
C ASP A 352 13.06 0.89 2.98
N LEU A 353 14.03 1.79 3.16
CA LEU A 353 15.31 1.46 3.78
C LEU A 353 15.12 1.04 5.24
N ILE A 354 14.30 1.76 6.00
CA ILE A 354 13.98 1.42 7.39
C ILE A 354 13.30 0.04 7.42
N ALA A 355 12.33 -0.20 6.54
CA ALA A 355 11.63 -1.48 6.48
C ALA A 355 12.57 -2.65 6.21
N LYS A 356 13.55 -2.48 5.29
CA LYS A 356 14.61 -3.48 5.04
C LYS A 356 15.48 -3.72 6.26
N ILE A 357 15.84 -2.65 7.00
CA ILE A 357 16.64 -2.79 8.23
C ILE A 357 15.86 -3.58 9.29
N LEU A 358 14.58 -3.28 9.47
CA LEU A 358 13.72 -3.96 10.46
C LEU A 358 13.46 -5.42 10.08
N ALA A 359 13.31 -5.71 8.78
CA ALA A 359 13.13 -7.07 8.28
C ALA A 359 14.40 -7.91 8.42
N SER A 360 15.58 -7.30 8.21
CA SER A 360 16.87 -7.99 8.28
C SER A 360 17.31 -8.27 9.73
N CYS A 361 17.43 -9.55 10.07
CA CYS A 361 17.92 -9.96 11.38
C CYS A 361 19.42 -9.58 11.57
N PRO A 362 19.78 -8.85 12.65
CA PRO A 362 21.18 -8.48 12.90
C PRO A 362 22.07 -9.72 13.15
N GLN A 363 23.31 -9.70 12.65
CA GLN A 363 24.30 -10.78 12.88
C GLN A 363 24.62 -11.03 14.38
N GLN A 364 24.18 -10.14 15.25
CA GLN A 364 24.49 -10.12 16.68
C GLN A 364 23.36 -10.69 17.54
N SER A 365 22.19 -10.96 16.97
CA SER A 365 21.11 -11.65 17.69
C SER A 365 21.43 -13.13 17.81
N LEU A 366 21.10 -13.72 18.97
CA LEU A 366 21.31 -15.14 19.27
C LEU A 366 20.52 -16.05 18.31
N SER A 367 19.31 -15.63 17.89
CA SER A 367 18.49 -16.34 16.91
C SER A 367 17.51 -15.38 16.20
N PRO A 368 17.12 -15.64 14.94
CA PRO A 368 16.10 -14.87 14.24
C PRO A 368 14.74 -14.94 14.94
N GLU A 369 14.40 -16.07 15.57
CA GLU A 369 13.15 -16.23 16.33
C GLU A 369 13.08 -15.30 17.54
N SER A 370 14.16 -15.18 18.31
CA SER A 370 14.22 -14.23 19.43
C SER A 370 14.08 -12.78 18.96
N TYR A 371 14.65 -12.45 17.80
CA TYR A 371 14.54 -11.12 17.20
C TYR A 371 13.09 -10.80 16.82
N TYR A 372 12.44 -11.68 16.05
CA TYR A 372 11.07 -11.45 15.59
C TYR A 372 10.05 -11.47 16.73
N ARG A 373 10.27 -12.24 17.80
CA ARG A 373 9.41 -12.24 18.98
C ARG A 373 9.31 -10.85 19.64
N ASP A 374 10.41 -10.12 19.71
CA ASP A 374 10.45 -8.82 20.39
C ASP A 374 10.08 -7.65 19.45
N ILE A 375 10.29 -7.81 18.13
CA ILE A 375 10.09 -6.75 17.13
C ILE A 375 8.69 -6.78 16.52
N CYS A 376 8.11 -7.96 16.23
CA CYS A 376 6.81 -8.08 15.58
C CYS A 376 5.67 -7.37 16.34
N PRO A 377 5.54 -7.48 17.68
CA PRO A 377 4.52 -6.73 18.42
C PRO A 377 4.69 -5.21 18.26
N GLN A 378 5.94 -4.73 18.28
CA GLN A 378 6.23 -3.30 18.11
C GLN A 378 5.88 -2.81 16.69
N ILE A 379 6.01 -3.65 15.66
CA ILE A 379 5.59 -3.33 14.29
C ILE A 379 4.07 -3.19 14.22
N LEU A 380 3.32 -4.07 14.88
CA LEU A 380 1.86 -3.97 14.93
C LEU A 380 1.41 -2.68 15.64
N ASP A 381 2.11 -2.27 16.69
CA ASP A 381 1.85 -1.01 17.40
C ASP A 381 2.10 0.23 16.51
N LEU A 382 2.93 0.15 15.46
CA LEU A 382 3.16 1.27 14.53
C LEU A 382 1.92 1.62 13.70
N PHE A 383 1.00 0.67 13.47
CA PHE A 383 -0.23 0.93 12.72
C PHE A 383 -1.22 1.86 13.45
N HIS A 384 -1.06 2.01 14.77
CA HIS A 384 -1.95 2.74 15.67
C HIS A 384 -1.32 4.01 16.23
N PHE A 385 -0.32 4.55 15.55
CA PHE A 385 0.41 5.72 16.00
C PHE A 385 -0.46 6.99 15.93
N GLN A 386 -0.57 7.71 17.06
CA GLN A 386 -1.58 8.77 17.24
C GLN A 386 -1.23 10.12 16.58
N ASP A 387 0.03 10.37 16.26
CA ASP A 387 0.45 11.67 15.73
C ASP A 387 0.09 11.82 14.24
N LYS A 388 -0.86 12.71 13.93
CA LYS A 388 -1.43 12.87 12.58
C LYS A 388 -0.41 13.24 11.51
N LEU A 389 0.67 13.93 11.86
CA LEU A 389 1.67 14.39 10.87
C LEU A 389 2.60 13.27 10.41
N THR A 390 2.97 12.38 11.33
CA THR A 390 3.93 11.29 11.10
C THR A 390 3.25 9.93 10.90
N ALA A 391 1.98 9.77 11.31
CA ALA A 391 1.22 8.51 11.21
C ALA A 391 1.29 7.85 9.83
N ARG A 392 1.23 8.61 8.74
CA ARG A 392 1.32 8.06 7.38
C ARG A 392 2.68 7.41 7.09
N GLN A 393 3.77 8.01 7.56
CA GLN A 393 5.12 7.47 7.39
C GLN A 393 5.29 6.19 8.24
N PHE A 394 4.77 6.20 9.47
CA PHE A 394 4.79 5.05 10.38
C PHE A 394 3.99 3.88 9.83
N GLN A 395 2.76 4.13 9.37
CA GLN A 395 1.92 3.13 8.73
C GLN A 395 2.62 2.52 7.52
N ARG A 396 3.22 3.35 6.65
CA ARG A 396 3.94 2.85 5.48
C ARG A 396 5.12 1.97 5.86
N ILE A 397 5.92 2.38 6.85
CA ILE A 397 7.04 1.56 7.34
C ILE A 397 6.51 0.24 7.89
N ALA A 398 5.43 0.26 8.69
CA ALA A 398 4.81 -0.94 9.23
C ALA A 398 4.34 -1.89 8.11
N THR A 399 3.55 -1.41 7.14
CA THR A 399 3.09 -2.20 5.98
C THR A 399 4.27 -2.76 5.18
N THR A 400 5.26 -1.93 4.85
CA THR A 400 6.41 -2.35 4.04
C THR A 400 7.27 -3.37 4.78
N THR A 401 7.46 -3.19 6.09
CA THR A 401 8.21 -4.14 6.94
C THR A 401 7.47 -5.47 7.04
N PHE A 402 6.15 -5.43 7.27
CA PHE A 402 5.29 -6.61 7.33
C PHE A 402 5.40 -7.46 6.05
N ILE A 403 5.30 -6.80 4.90
CA ILE A 403 5.39 -7.44 3.58
C ILE A 403 6.79 -7.99 3.33
N THR A 404 7.84 -7.21 3.64
CA THR A 404 9.23 -7.64 3.45
C THR A 404 9.54 -8.87 4.30
N MET A 405 9.11 -8.90 5.57
CA MET A 405 9.27 -10.05 6.45
C MET A 405 8.48 -11.27 5.97
N SER A 406 7.26 -11.07 5.46
CA SER A 406 6.44 -12.15 4.90
C SER A 406 7.07 -12.77 3.65
N ARG A 407 7.83 -11.98 2.88
CA ARG A 407 8.58 -12.43 1.71
C ARG A 407 9.86 -13.18 2.07
N GLU A 408 10.64 -12.66 3.03
CA GLU A 408 11.94 -13.24 3.41
C GLU A 408 11.82 -14.44 4.35
N HIS A 409 10.89 -14.39 5.31
CA HIS A 409 10.71 -15.39 6.38
C HIS A 409 9.23 -15.74 6.60
N PRO A 410 8.60 -16.49 5.66
CA PRO A 410 7.15 -16.73 5.65
C PRO A 410 6.61 -17.43 6.89
N GLN A 411 7.32 -18.44 7.42
CA GLN A 411 6.88 -19.20 8.60
C GLN A 411 6.91 -18.36 9.88
N LEU A 412 7.92 -17.50 10.04
CA LEU A 412 8.05 -16.64 11.22
C LEU A 412 7.04 -15.48 11.16
N ALA A 413 6.79 -14.94 9.96
CA ALA A 413 5.74 -13.96 9.74
C ALA A 413 4.35 -14.54 10.03
N ALA A 414 4.06 -15.79 9.64
CA ALA A 414 2.81 -16.47 9.98
C ALA A 414 2.57 -16.52 11.49
N ASN A 415 3.57 -16.92 12.27
CA ASN A 415 3.44 -17.11 13.72
C ASN A 415 3.44 -15.80 14.51
N TYR A 416 4.31 -14.84 14.16
CA TYR A 416 4.54 -13.64 14.97
C TYR A 416 3.82 -12.38 14.46
N LEU A 417 3.35 -12.35 13.21
CA LEU A 417 2.61 -11.21 12.64
C LEU A 417 1.17 -11.57 12.28
N LEU A 418 0.97 -12.58 11.43
CA LEU A 418 -0.36 -12.92 10.90
C LEU A 418 -1.28 -13.53 11.96
N GLN A 419 -0.78 -14.48 12.76
CA GLN A 419 -1.57 -15.09 13.83
C GLN A 419 -2.05 -14.06 14.87
N PRO A 420 -1.21 -13.13 15.39
CA PRO A 420 -1.69 -12.06 16.25
C PRO A 420 -2.67 -11.08 15.58
N LEU A 421 -2.42 -10.71 14.32
CA LEU A 421 -3.26 -9.79 13.56
C LEU A 421 -4.66 -10.37 13.33
N LEU A 422 -4.76 -11.65 12.96
CA LEU A 422 -6.02 -12.36 12.73
C LEU A 422 -6.59 -13.01 13.99
N ALA A 423 -5.93 -12.92 15.15
CA ALA A 423 -6.34 -13.58 16.38
C ALA A 423 -7.80 -13.25 16.77
N PRO A 424 -8.29 -12.00 16.67
CA PRO A 424 -9.69 -11.69 17.00
C PRO A 424 -10.70 -12.41 16.08
N LEU A 425 -10.34 -12.65 14.82
CA LEU A 425 -11.20 -13.38 13.88
C LEU A 425 -11.13 -14.88 14.10
N HIS A 426 -9.94 -15.43 14.33
CA HIS A 426 -9.75 -16.86 14.58
C HIS A 426 -10.44 -17.35 15.85
N ARG A 427 -10.51 -16.54 16.91
CA ARG A 427 -11.24 -16.86 18.15
C ARG A 427 -12.74 -17.11 17.92
N CYS A 428 -13.29 -16.61 16.82
CA CYS A 428 -14.72 -16.66 16.53
C CYS A 428 -15.10 -17.67 15.44
N LEU A 429 -14.14 -18.45 14.93
CA LEU A 429 -14.40 -19.47 13.92
C LEU A 429 -15.00 -20.74 14.54
N ASP A 430 -15.76 -21.49 13.76
CA ASP A 430 -16.34 -22.80 14.13
C ASP A 430 -15.30 -23.81 14.63
N THR A 431 -14.05 -23.68 14.20
CA THR A 431 -12.94 -24.57 14.56
C THR A 431 -12.26 -24.20 15.88
N ALA A 432 -12.64 -23.09 16.51
CA ALA A 432 -12.03 -22.65 17.75
C ALA A 432 -12.68 -23.32 18.97
N GLU A 433 -11.86 -23.94 19.83
CA GLU A 433 -12.29 -24.42 21.14
C GLU A 433 -12.58 -23.21 22.05
N ILE A 434 -13.86 -22.90 22.26
CA ILE A 434 -14.29 -21.84 23.21
C ILE A 434 -14.23 -22.42 24.63
N PRO A 435 -13.50 -21.81 25.58
CA PRO A 435 -13.45 -22.29 26.97
C PRO A 435 -14.85 -22.33 27.62
N GLU A 436 -15.14 -23.37 28.40
CA GLU A 436 -16.44 -23.52 29.09
C GLU A 436 -16.82 -22.32 29.98
N SER A 437 -15.83 -21.58 30.50
CA SER A 437 -16.02 -20.37 31.30
C SER A 437 -16.64 -19.21 30.52
N ASP A 438 -16.39 -19.15 29.21
CA ASP A 438 -16.82 -18.06 28.35
C ASP A 438 -18.19 -18.34 27.74
N MET A 439 -18.70 -19.58 27.80
CA MET A 439 -19.97 -20.04 27.20
C MET A 439 -21.25 -19.46 27.85
N VAL A 440 -21.13 -18.48 28.75
CA VAL A 440 -22.30 -17.83 29.35
C VAL A 440 -22.92 -16.86 28.32
N PRO A 441 -24.24 -16.94 28.07
CA PRO A 441 -24.93 -16.05 27.14
C PRO A 441 -24.69 -14.57 27.45
N GLY A 442 -24.38 -13.77 26.43
CA GLY A 442 -24.14 -12.33 26.56
C GLY A 442 -22.72 -11.90 26.92
N ILE A 443 -21.77 -12.84 27.16
CA ILE A 443 -20.35 -12.50 27.30
C ILE A 443 -19.80 -11.94 25.98
N ILE A 444 -19.02 -10.86 26.09
CA ILE A 444 -18.31 -10.23 24.96
C ILE A 444 -17.01 -11.01 24.70
N LEU A 445 -16.99 -11.78 23.62
CA LEU A 445 -15.81 -12.54 23.16
C LEU A 445 -14.77 -11.63 22.52
N VAL A 446 -15.22 -10.65 21.73
CA VAL A 446 -14.35 -9.67 21.06
C VAL A 446 -14.95 -8.28 21.22
N LYS A 447 -14.15 -7.38 21.81
CA LYS A 447 -14.53 -5.99 22.04
C LYS A 447 -14.50 -5.19 20.72
N GLU A 448 -15.29 -4.12 20.68
CA GLU A 448 -15.36 -3.19 19.56
C GLU A 448 -13.98 -2.69 19.11
N GLU A 449 -13.15 -2.24 20.04
CA GLU A 449 -11.82 -1.68 19.74
C GLU A 449 -10.86 -2.73 19.18
N GLU A 450 -11.00 -4.00 19.60
CA GLU A 450 -10.16 -5.10 19.12
C GLU A 450 -10.54 -5.49 17.69
N LEU A 451 -11.84 -5.56 17.39
CA LEU A 451 -12.33 -5.93 16.06
C LEU A 451 -12.08 -4.82 15.03
N SER A 452 -12.36 -3.56 15.38
CA SER A 452 -12.08 -2.42 14.49
C SER A 452 -10.59 -2.31 14.16
N ARG A 453 -9.70 -2.45 15.17
CA ARG A 453 -8.24 -2.44 14.94
C ARG A 453 -7.80 -3.59 14.03
N CYS A 454 -8.31 -4.80 14.26
CA CYS A 454 -8.00 -5.96 13.43
C CYS A 454 -8.33 -5.70 11.96
N ILE A 455 -9.54 -5.24 11.66
CA ILE A 455 -9.98 -5.04 10.28
C ILE A 455 -9.26 -3.88 9.61
N GLU A 456 -9.01 -2.79 10.34
CA GLU A 456 -8.16 -1.70 9.86
C GLU A 456 -6.74 -2.17 9.53
N ASP A 457 -6.14 -3.02 10.37
CA ASP A 457 -4.79 -3.52 10.14
C ASP A 457 -4.73 -4.51 8.97
N VAL A 458 -5.72 -5.41 8.84
CA VAL A 458 -5.89 -6.24 7.64
C VAL A 458 -6.00 -5.35 6.40
N TYR A 459 -6.83 -4.31 6.44
CA TYR A 459 -6.96 -3.38 5.32
C TYR A 459 -5.62 -2.71 4.96
N LYS A 460 -4.87 -2.21 5.95
CA LYS A 460 -3.58 -1.54 5.76
C LYS A 460 -2.48 -2.46 5.23
N VAL A 461 -2.52 -3.75 5.55
CA VAL A 461 -1.53 -4.73 5.10
C VAL A 461 -1.88 -5.25 3.70
N TYR A 462 -3.12 -5.69 3.51
CA TYR A 462 -3.54 -6.39 2.29
C TYR A 462 -3.87 -5.43 1.16
N VAL A 463 -4.77 -4.46 1.40
CA VAL A 463 -5.25 -3.55 0.36
C VAL A 463 -4.25 -2.44 0.08
N VAL A 464 -3.76 -1.75 1.12
CA VAL A 464 -2.82 -0.63 0.95
C VAL A 464 -1.43 -1.12 0.53
N GLY A 465 -1.02 -2.30 1.04
CA GLY A 465 0.23 -2.95 0.65
C GLY A 465 0.21 -3.51 -0.77
N ASN A 466 -0.94 -4.05 -1.19
CA ASN A 466 -1.21 -4.56 -2.53
C ASN A 466 -0.15 -5.51 -3.10
N GLU A 467 0.37 -6.42 -2.27
CA GLU A 467 1.27 -7.50 -2.71
C GLU A 467 0.65 -8.87 -2.41
N PRO A 468 0.28 -9.66 -3.44
CA PRO A 468 -0.37 -10.96 -3.26
C PRO A 468 0.65 -12.07 -2.97
N LEU A 469 1.21 -12.07 -1.76
CA LEU A 469 2.08 -13.15 -1.29
C LEU A 469 1.23 -14.37 -0.90
N ALA A 470 1.66 -15.58 -1.26
CA ALA A 470 0.94 -16.83 -0.96
C ALA A 470 0.59 -16.96 0.53
N VAL A 471 1.53 -16.66 1.43
CA VAL A 471 1.30 -16.72 2.89
C VAL A 471 0.19 -15.77 3.37
N LEU A 472 0.09 -14.58 2.77
CA LEU A 472 -0.96 -13.62 3.11
C LEU A 472 -2.32 -14.17 2.64
N VAL A 473 -2.39 -14.60 1.39
CA VAL A 473 -3.60 -15.19 0.79
C VAL A 473 -4.06 -16.41 1.59
N ASP A 474 -3.15 -17.36 1.86
CA ASP A 474 -3.42 -18.60 2.60
C ASP A 474 -3.91 -18.33 4.03
N SER A 475 -3.40 -17.29 4.68
CA SER A 475 -3.84 -16.91 6.03
C SER A 475 -5.22 -16.25 6.07
N LEU A 476 -5.65 -15.60 4.98
CA LEU A 476 -6.94 -14.91 4.91
C LEU A 476 -8.08 -15.87 4.49
N LEU A 477 -7.80 -16.93 3.73
CA LEU A 477 -8.80 -17.89 3.26
C LEU A 477 -9.71 -18.46 4.37
N PRO A 478 -9.20 -18.89 5.55
CA PRO A 478 -10.03 -19.45 6.61
C PRO A 478 -10.99 -18.44 7.26
N VAL A 479 -10.63 -17.15 7.28
CA VAL A 479 -11.45 -16.08 7.88
C VAL A 479 -12.34 -15.37 6.86
N LEU A 480 -12.24 -15.73 5.58
CA LEU A 480 -12.84 -15.01 4.48
C LEU A 480 -14.38 -15.04 4.54
N ARG A 481 -14.97 -16.20 4.84
CA ARG A 481 -16.42 -16.36 5.03
C ARG A 481 -16.94 -15.53 6.21
N MET A 482 -16.15 -15.45 7.27
CA MET A 482 -16.43 -14.62 8.44
C MET A 482 -16.36 -13.11 8.10
N LEU A 483 -15.38 -12.66 7.32
CA LEU A 483 -15.32 -11.29 6.82
C LEU A 483 -16.52 -10.93 5.93
N PHE A 484 -16.99 -11.87 5.11
CA PHE A 484 -18.22 -11.69 4.32
C PHE A 484 -19.47 -11.57 5.20
N ALA A 485 -19.63 -12.43 6.20
CA ALA A 485 -20.73 -12.33 7.16
C ALA A 485 -20.71 -10.99 7.91
N LEU A 486 -19.52 -10.51 8.28
CA LEU A 486 -19.34 -9.19 8.89
C LEU A 486 -19.72 -8.06 7.93
N TYR A 487 -19.33 -8.15 6.66
CA TYR A 487 -19.74 -7.19 5.63
C TYR A 487 -21.27 -7.11 5.49
N CYS A 488 -21.96 -8.26 5.41
CA CYS A 488 -23.41 -8.32 5.39
C CYS A 488 -24.04 -7.64 6.61
N PHE A 489 -23.49 -7.86 7.80
CA PHE A 489 -23.94 -7.18 9.02
C PHE A 489 -23.69 -5.66 8.98
N THR A 490 -22.55 -5.21 8.45
CA THR A 490 -22.24 -3.77 8.28
C THR A 490 -23.09 -3.07 7.23
N LYS A 491 -23.82 -3.80 6.38
CA LYS A 491 -24.77 -3.22 5.43
C LYS A 491 -26.14 -3.01 6.05
N GLN A 492 -26.52 -3.89 6.98
CA GLN A 492 -27.74 -3.78 7.78
C GLN A 492 -27.61 -2.74 8.90
N THR A 493 -26.38 -2.35 9.26
CA THR A 493 -26.07 -1.42 10.37
C THR A 493 -25.21 -0.24 9.90
N VAL A 494 -25.17 0.86 10.67
CA VAL A 494 -24.27 1.99 10.37
C VAL A 494 -22.92 1.73 11.04
N SER A 495 -21.93 1.26 10.26
CA SER A 495 -20.58 1.01 10.76
C SER A 495 -19.49 1.67 9.91
N HIS A 496 -18.47 2.20 10.58
CA HIS A 496 -17.27 2.77 9.94
C HIS A 496 -16.37 1.71 9.28
N VAL A 497 -16.56 0.43 9.63
CA VAL A 497 -15.72 -0.68 9.17
C VAL A 497 -16.16 -1.23 7.80
N ARG A 498 -17.35 -0.84 7.33
CA ARG A 498 -17.99 -1.34 6.10
C ARG A 498 -17.08 -1.24 4.86
N SER A 499 -16.44 -0.09 4.65
CA SER A 499 -15.57 0.13 3.50
C SER A 499 -14.34 -0.77 3.55
N PHE A 500 -13.76 -0.96 4.73
CA PHE A 500 -12.60 -1.83 4.91
C PHE A 500 -12.94 -3.29 4.60
N CYS A 501 -14.05 -3.82 5.12
CA CYS A 501 -14.50 -5.18 4.80
C CYS A 501 -14.73 -5.37 3.29
N GLN A 502 -15.41 -4.41 2.66
CA GLN A 502 -15.67 -4.46 1.22
C GLN A 502 -14.36 -4.47 0.41
N GLU A 503 -13.43 -3.55 0.70
CA GLU A 503 -12.17 -3.45 -0.03
C GLU A 503 -11.27 -4.68 0.19
N ILE A 504 -11.27 -5.28 1.38
CA ILE A 504 -10.55 -6.54 1.64
C ILE A 504 -11.13 -7.69 0.81
N LEU A 505 -12.46 -7.82 0.77
CA LEU A 505 -13.15 -8.86 -0.01
C LEU A 505 -12.93 -8.68 -1.52
N LEU A 506 -12.96 -7.44 -2.01
CA LEU A 506 -12.69 -7.16 -3.42
C LEU A 506 -11.24 -7.47 -3.78
N TRP A 507 -10.30 -7.04 -2.94
CA TRP A 507 -8.87 -7.27 -3.16
C TRP A 507 -8.55 -8.77 -3.24
N ILE A 508 -9.04 -9.58 -2.30
CA ILE A 508 -8.75 -11.02 -2.31
C ILE A 508 -9.41 -11.74 -3.48
N LEU A 509 -10.65 -11.39 -3.84
CA LEU A 509 -11.34 -11.98 -5.01
C LEU A 509 -10.66 -11.62 -6.33
N GLU A 510 -10.06 -10.42 -6.44
CA GLU A 510 -9.30 -10.00 -7.63
C GLU A 510 -7.95 -10.72 -7.74
N LYS A 511 -7.27 -10.98 -6.61
CA LYS A 511 -5.92 -11.57 -6.60
C LYS A 511 -5.88 -13.10 -6.51
N LEU A 512 -6.97 -13.75 -6.13
CA LEU A 512 -7.06 -15.21 -6.04
C LEU A 512 -7.05 -15.87 -7.43
N GLU A 513 -6.54 -17.10 -7.48
CA GLU A 513 -6.77 -17.97 -8.64
C GLU A 513 -8.27 -18.24 -8.82
N ARG A 514 -8.73 -18.28 -10.07
CA ARG A 514 -10.17 -18.40 -10.39
C ARG A 514 -10.86 -19.55 -9.67
N LYS A 515 -10.22 -20.72 -9.55
CA LYS A 515 -10.78 -21.89 -8.87
C LYS A 515 -11.02 -21.64 -7.38
N LEU A 516 -10.05 -20.99 -6.72
CA LEU A 516 -10.14 -20.67 -5.28
C LEU A 516 -11.15 -19.54 -5.05
N ALA A 517 -11.17 -18.51 -5.90
CA ALA A 517 -12.17 -17.45 -5.84
C ALA A 517 -13.60 -18.01 -5.96
N ILE A 518 -13.85 -18.93 -6.91
CA ILE A 518 -15.15 -19.60 -7.03
C ILE A 518 -15.46 -20.41 -5.77
N ALA A 519 -14.50 -21.17 -5.22
CA ALA A 519 -14.71 -21.90 -3.97
C ALA A 519 -15.05 -20.97 -2.78
N SER A 520 -14.39 -19.81 -2.67
CA SER A 520 -14.73 -18.80 -1.68
C SER A 520 -16.15 -18.24 -1.86
N LEU A 521 -16.57 -17.97 -3.10
CA LEU A 521 -17.95 -17.54 -3.40
C LEU A 521 -18.99 -18.62 -3.04
N LYS A 522 -18.67 -19.91 -3.23
CA LYS A 522 -19.53 -21.01 -2.74
C LYS A 522 -19.67 -20.98 -1.23
N GLY A 523 -18.58 -20.73 -0.51
CA GLY A 523 -18.61 -20.54 0.95
C GLY A 523 -19.44 -19.34 1.39
N PHE A 524 -19.39 -18.22 0.64
CA PHE A 524 -20.22 -17.03 0.91
C PHE A 524 -21.71 -17.30 0.70
N ALA A 525 -22.06 -18.04 -0.35
CA ALA A 525 -23.43 -18.43 -0.66
C ALA A 525 -23.97 -19.56 0.24
N GLY A 526 -23.14 -20.13 1.14
CA GLY A 526 -23.53 -21.24 2.01
C GLY A 526 -23.65 -22.59 1.29
N LEU A 527 -23.20 -22.69 0.04
CA LEU A 527 -23.21 -23.93 -0.75
C LEU A 527 -22.13 -24.92 -0.29
N ASP A 528 -21.03 -24.40 0.28
CA ASP A 528 -19.95 -25.20 0.84
C ASP A 528 -19.91 -25.05 2.37
N LYS A 529 -20.41 -26.08 3.08
CA LYS A 529 -20.40 -26.14 4.54
C LYS A 529 -19.02 -26.46 5.13
N ALA A 530 -18.03 -26.84 4.31
CA ALA A 530 -16.67 -27.17 4.77
C ALA A 530 -15.83 -25.93 5.09
N VAL A 531 -16.21 -24.75 4.57
CA VAL A 531 -15.51 -23.48 4.83
C VAL A 531 -15.86 -22.98 6.23
N PRO A 532 -14.87 -22.71 7.11
CA PRO A 532 -15.12 -22.23 8.46
C PRO A 532 -16.01 -20.98 8.46
N SER A 533 -17.10 -21.01 9.23
CA SER A 533 -17.98 -19.87 9.47
C SER A 533 -17.81 -19.33 10.89
N LEU A 534 -18.60 -18.30 11.21
CA LEU A 534 -18.75 -17.82 12.56
C LEU A 534 -19.35 -18.93 13.43
N HIS A 535 -18.72 -19.20 14.58
CA HIS A 535 -19.17 -20.19 15.55
C HIS A 535 -20.69 -20.08 15.78
N PRO A 536 -21.47 -21.18 15.79
CA PRO A 536 -22.95 -21.10 15.81
C PRO A 536 -23.51 -20.42 17.07
N LEU A 537 -22.72 -20.41 18.14
CA LEU A 537 -23.00 -19.73 19.40
C LEU A 537 -22.58 -18.25 19.42
N CYS A 538 -21.92 -17.72 18.40
CA CYS A 538 -21.50 -16.32 18.32
C CYS A 538 -22.50 -15.49 17.50
N GLN A 539 -22.67 -14.23 17.87
CA GLN A 539 -23.51 -13.27 17.16
C GLN A 539 -22.83 -11.90 17.09
N PHE A 540 -22.99 -11.19 15.97
CA PHE A 540 -22.61 -9.78 15.85
C PHE A 540 -23.61 -8.87 16.55
N ARG A 541 -23.10 -7.90 17.33
CA ARG A 541 -23.90 -6.80 17.88
C ARG A 541 -23.26 -5.47 17.51
N ALA A 542 -24.10 -4.49 17.16
CA ALA A 542 -23.66 -3.12 16.96
C ALA A 542 -23.23 -2.52 18.30
N ALA A 543 -22.07 -1.87 18.32
CA ALA A 543 -21.52 -1.25 19.52
C ALA A 543 -21.77 0.26 19.55
N ASN A 544 -21.62 0.86 20.72
CA ASN A 544 -22.04 2.24 20.98
C ASN A 544 -21.19 3.30 20.24
N LYS A 545 -19.96 2.98 19.83
CA LYS A 545 -19.09 3.92 19.08
C LYS A 545 -19.17 3.71 17.56
N GLY A 546 -20.16 2.94 17.08
CA GLY A 546 -20.38 2.68 15.65
C GLY A 546 -19.50 1.57 15.05
N GLY A 547 -18.82 0.79 15.89
CA GLY A 547 -18.16 -0.46 15.53
C GLY A 547 -19.02 -1.69 15.86
N ILE A 548 -18.40 -2.87 15.85
CA ILE A 548 -19.07 -4.16 16.02
C ILE A 548 -18.40 -4.93 17.15
N MET A 549 -19.19 -5.61 17.97
CA MET A 549 -18.71 -6.55 18.98
C MET A 549 -19.27 -7.95 18.71
N ILE A 550 -18.54 -8.98 19.14
CA ILE A 550 -18.97 -10.38 19.01
C ILE A 550 -19.32 -10.89 20.40
N THR A 551 -20.56 -11.35 20.57
CA THR A 551 -21.10 -11.86 21.83
C THR A 551 -21.62 -13.27 21.68
N ILE A 552 -21.67 -14.03 22.77
CA ILE A 552 -22.35 -15.33 22.77
C ILE A 552 -23.86 -15.14 22.70
N ARG A 553 -24.48 -15.83 21.74
CA ARG A 553 -25.89 -15.80 21.40
C ARG A 553 -26.71 -16.13 22.64
N GLU A 554 -27.67 -15.26 22.94
CA GLU A 554 -28.68 -15.51 23.96
C GLU A 554 -29.70 -16.52 23.42
N ALA A 555 -30.17 -17.44 24.27
CA ALA A 555 -31.19 -18.40 23.88
C ALA A 555 -32.47 -17.62 23.51
N ILE A 556 -32.85 -17.67 22.23
CA ILE A 556 -34.07 -17.05 21.74
C ILE A 556 -35.24 -17.84 22.32
N SER A 557 -36.15 -17.15 23.00
CA SER A 557 -37.30 -17.77 23.68
C SER A 557 -38.36 -18.30 22.72
N ASP A 558 -38.30 -17.90 21.45
CA ASP A 558 -39.32 -18.15 20.43
C ASP A 558 -38.67 -18.78 19.18
N GLU A 559 -39.09 -19.99 18.84
CA GLU A 559 -38.54 -20.76 17.71
C GLU A 559 -38.94 -20.15 16.36
N ASP A 560 -40.12 -19.52 16.29
CA ASP A 560 -40.64 -18.90 15.06
C ASP A 560 -39.87 -17.61 14.72
N GLU A 561 -39.52 -16.82 15.75
CA GLU A 561 -38.69 -15.62 15.59
C GLU A 561 -37.26 -15.99 15.15
N ALA A 562 -36.73 -17.09 15.68
CA ALA A 562 -35.42 -17.61 15.30
C ALA A 562 -35.38 -18.08 13.83
N LEU A 563 -36.43 -18.74 13.35
CA LEU A 563 -36.57 -19.15 11.95
C LEU A 563 -36.69 -17.96 11.01
N TYR A 564 -37.51 -16.96 11.35
CA TYR A 564 -37.66 -15.75 10.53
C TYR A 564 -36.34 -14.95 10.43
N GLN A 565 -35.61 -14.80 11.55
CA GLN A 565 -34.30 -14.14 11.56
C GLN A 565 -33.27 -14.89 10.70
N LYS A 566 -33.29 -16.23 10.71
CA LYS A 566 -32.40 -17.03 9.84
C LYS A 566 -32.71 -16.81 8.37
N LEU A 567 -33.97 -16.98 7.95
CA LEU A 567 -34.37 -16.84 6.54
C LEU A 567 -34.09 -15.44 5.99
N SER A 568 -34.39 -14.41 6.77
CA SER A 568 -34.10 -13.02 6.39
C SER A 568 -32.59 -12.75 6.29
N SER A 569 -31.78 -13.34 7.18
CA SER A 569 -30.32 -13.20 7.13
C SER A 569 -29.71 -13.90 5.91
N GLU A 570 -30.19 -15.09 5.55
CA GLU A 570 -29.72 -15.86 4.38
C GLU A 570 -30.08 -15.16 3.08
N GLN A 571 -31.33 -14.68 2.95
CA GLN A 571 -31.76 -13.90 1.79
C GLN A 571 -30.94 -12.60 1.66
N SER A 572 -30.71 -11.90 2.77
CA SER A 572 -29.90 -10.68 2.77
C SER A 572 -28.43 -10.95 2.41
N GLN A 573 -27.85 -12.07 2.85
CA GLN A 573 -26.49 -12.46 2.46
C GLN A 573 -26.37 -12.67 0.94
N LEU A 574 -27.37 -13.29 0.31
CA LEU A 574 -27.38 -13.50 -1.15
C LEU A 574 -27.48 -12.18 -1.91
N GLU A 575 -28.33 -11.25 -1.47
CA GLU A 575 -28.43 -9.91 -2.06
C GLU A 575 -27.11 -9.14 -1.95
N HIS A 576 -26.47 -9.17 -0.77
CA HIS A 576 -25.17 -8.53 -0.56
C HIS A 576 -24.03 -9.19 -1.34
N LEU A 577 -24.11 -10.51 -1.60
CA LEU A 577 -23.20 -11.21 -2.50
C LEU A 577 -23.35 -10.71 -3.93
N GLY A 578 -24.59 -10.54 -4.39
CA GLY A 578 -24.89 -9.90 -5.68
C GLY A 578 -24.28 -8.50 -5.77
N ASP A 579 -24.51 -7.66 -4.76
CA ASP A 579 -23.93 -6.31 -4.70
C ASP A 579 -22.39 -6.33 -4.71
N LEU A 580 -21.75 -7.26 -4.01
CA LEU A 580 -20.29 -7.42 -4.02
C LEU A 580 -19.79 -7.80 -5.42
N LEU A 581 -20.45 -8.74 -6.08
CA LEU A 581 -20.08 -9.18 -7.43
C LEU A 581 -20.27 -8.06 -8.47
N THR A 582 -21.27 -7.18 -8.30
CA THR A 582 -21.41 -6.00 -9.18
C THR A 582 -20.24 -5.02 -9.08
N CYS A 583 -19.44 -5.08 -8.01
CA CYS A 583 -18.20 -4.31 -7.88
C CYS A 583 -17.01 -5.00 -8.56
N CYS A 584 -17.09 -6.30 -8.88
CA CYS A 584 -16.02 -7.11 -9.49
C CYS A 584 -16.13 -7.20 -11.04
N GLN A 585 -16.58 -6.12 -11.70
CA GLN A 585 -16.97 -6.13 -13.12
C GLN A 585 -15.83 -6.53 -14.08
N ASP A 586 -14.60 -6.15 -13.75
CA ASP A 586 -13.45 -6.30 -14.65
C ASP A 586 -12.87 -7.74 -14.66
N CYS A 587 -13.27 -8.59 -13.71
CA CYS A 587 -12.61 -9.87 -13.46
C CYS A 587 -13.23 -11.06 -14.20
N GLY A 588 -14.45 -10.92 -14.76
CA GLY A 588 -15.23 -12.03 -15.34
C GLY A 588 -15.74 -13.07 -14.31
N LEU A 589 -15.30 -12.99 -13.04
CA LEU A 589 -15.59 -13.93 -11.96
C LEU A 589 -17.09 -14.14 -11.72
N ALA A 590 -17.89 -13.06 -11.83
CA ALA A 590 -19.34 -13.13 -11.68
C ALA A 590 -19.99 -14.05 -12.72
N GLY A 591 -19.52 -14.03 -13.96
CA GLY A 591 -19.99 -14.93 -15.01
C GLY A 591 -19.58 -16.37 -14.76
N ASP A 592 -18.32 -16.60 -14.37
CA ASP A 592 -17.84 -17.94 -14.02
C ASP A 592 -18.63 -18.55 -12.85
N PHE A 593 -18.95 -17.75 -11.84
CA PHE A 593 -19.78 -18.17 -10.71
C PHE A 593 -21.24 -18.43 -11.13
N PHE A 594 -21.80 -17.61 -12.02
CA PHE A 594 -23.13 -17.86 -12.59
C PHE A 594 -23.18 -19.19 -13.36
N ILE A 595 -22.18 -19.46 -14.20
CA ILE A 595 -22.07 -20.73 -14.93
C ILE A 595 -21.93 -21.90 -13.95
N PHE A 596 -21.18 -21.73 -12.87
CA PHE A 596 -21.09 -22.72 -11.81
C PHE A 596 -22.47 -23.03 -11.21
N CYS A 597 -23.27 -22.02 -10.87
CA CYS A 597 -24.62 -22.21 -10.33
C CYS A 597 -25.55 -22.94 -11.32
N LEU A 598 -25.44 -22.64 -12.63
CA LEU A 598 -26.19 -23.36 -13.66
C LEU A 598 -25.78 -24.84 -13.77
N LYS A 599 -24.47 -25.13 -13.67
CA LYS A 599 -23.98 -26.51 -13.68
C LYS A 599 -24.47 -27.29 -12.47
N GLU A 600 -24.44 -26.69 -11.28
CA GLU A 600 -24.99 -27.31 -10.07
C GLU A 600 -26.49 -27.57 -10.20
N LEU A 601 -27.26 -26.58 -10.68
CA LEU A 601 -28.70 -26.78 -10.93
C LEU A 601 -28.95 -27.96 -11.88
N THR A 602 -28.14 -28.07 -12.94
CA THR A 602 -28.24 -29.17 -13.92
C THR A 602 -27.94 -30.52 -13.27
N HIS A 603 -26.89 -30.60 -12.44
CA HIS A 603 -26.53 -31.83 -11.72
C HIS A 603 -27.65 -32.28 -10.78
N LEU A 604 -28.19 -31.35 -9.99
CA LEU A 604 -29.30 -31.61 -9.06
C LEU A 604 -30.58 -32.04 -9.79
N THR A 605 -30.81 -31.60 -11.03
CA THR A 605 -31.95 -32.08 -11.82
C THR A 605 -31.77 -33.50 -12.37
N VAL A 606 -30.54 -33.86 -12.75
CA VAL A 606 -30.23 -35.20 -13.29
C VAL A 606 -30.21 -36.27 -12.18
N GLU A 607 -29.69 -35.94 -11.00
CA GLU A 607 -29.67 -36.86 -9.85
C GLU A 607 -31.09 -37.19 -9.34
N ASN A 608 -31.99 -36.19 -9.33
CA ASN A 608 -33.39 -36.39 -8.95
C ASN A 608 -34.16 -37.35 -9.88
N GLU A 609 -33.80 -37.44 -11.17
CA GLU A 609 -34.43 -38.41 -12.08
C GLU A 609 -33.98 -39.86 -11.82
N ALA A 610 -32.78 -40.07 -11.26
CA ALA A 610 -32.26 -41.39 -10.94
C ALA A 610 -32.85 -41.99 -9.64
N GLU A 611 -33.30 -41.16 -8.70
CA GLU A 611 -33.81 -41.58 -7.39
C GLU A 611 -35.34 -41.82 -7.32
N LEU A 612 -36.08 -41.56 -8.41
CA LEU A 612 -37.55 -41.71 -8.50
C LEU A 612 -38.04 -43.18 -8.63
N LYS A 613 -37.60 -44.09 -7.75
CA LYS A 613 -38.29 -45.35 -7.49
C LYS A 613 -38.86 -45.36 -6.07
N PRO A 614 -40.15 -45.04 -5.88
CA PRO A 614 -40.75 -45.08 -4.55
C PRO A 614 -40.96 -46.54 -4.14
N GLN A 615 -40.17 -47.04 -3.18
CA GLN A 615 -40.56 -48.24 -2.44
C GLN A 615 -41.39 -47.81 -1.22
N PRO A 616 -42.57 -48.42 -0.99
CA PRO A 616 -43.39 -48.10 0.17
C PRO A 616 -42.81 -48.84 1.37
N PHE A 617 -42.24 -48.14 2.33
CA PHE A 617 -41.87 -48.76 3.61
C PHE A 617 -42.39 -47.97 4.80
N SER A 618 -42.97 -48.75 5.72
CA SER A 618 -43.50 -48.33 7.01
C SER A 618 -42.50 -48.71 8.09
N SER A 619 -41.98 -47.73 8.84
CA SER A 619 -41.90 -47.69 10.32
C SER A 619 -40.71 -46.83 10.77
N LYS A 620 -41.02 -45.76 11.52
CA LYS A 620 -40.09 -44.75 12.04
C LYS A 620 -38.85 -45.36 12.69
N SER A 621 -37.74 -45.42 11.95
CA SER A 621 -36.41 -45.76 12.46
C SER A 621 -35.47 -44.55 12.35
N LEU A 622 -34.41 -44.51 13.16
CA LEU A 622 -33.45 -43.39 13.22
C LEU A 622 -32.79 -43.10 11.85
N LEU A 623 -32.70 -44.13 10.99
CA LEU A 623 -32.25 -44.04 9.60
C LEU A 623 -33.23 -43.27 8.69
N GLU A 624 -34.54 -43.28 8.99
CA GLU A 624 -35.53 -42.49 8.24
C GLU A 624 -35.40 -40.99 8.55
N LEU A 625 -34.99 -40.62 9.78
CA LEU A 625 -34.72 -39.23 10.15
C LEU A 625 -33.44 -38.71 9.50
N GLU A 626 -32.39 -39.54 9.41
CA GLU A 626 -31.18 -39.21 8.64
C GLU A 626 -31.49 -39.09 7.14
N HIS A 627 -32.29 -40.00 6.57
CA HIS A 627 -32.73 -39.89 5.16
C HIS A 627 -33.60 -38.66 4.90
N GLN A 628 -34.52 -38.33 5.82
CA GLN A 628 -35.33 -37.11 5.72
C GLN A 628 -34.47 -35.86 5.89
N ALA A 629 -33.48 -35.85 6.78
CA ALA A 629 -32.54 -34.74 6.93
C ALA A 629 -31.72 -34.54 5.64
N LEU A 630 -31.22 -35.61 5.03
CA LEU A 630 -30.48 -35.55 3.75
C LEU A 630 -31.36 -35.04 2.59
N LEU A 631 -32.62 -35.47 2.53
CA LEU A 631 -33.58 -34.97 1.54
C LEU A 631 -33.91 -33.49 1.76
N VAL A 632 -34.05 -33.04 3.02
CA VAL A 632 -34.26 -31.63 3.35
C VAL A 632 -33.03 -30.80 3.01
N GLU A 633 -31.83 -31.27 3.32
CA GLU A 633 -30.58 -30.60 2.93
C GLU A 633 -30.42 -30.46 1.41
N SER A 634 -30.82 -31.49 0.65
CA SER A 634 -30.83 -31.45 -0.83
C SER A 634 -31.83 -30.42 -1.37
N GLN A 635 -33.02 -30.30 -0.77
CA GLN A 635 -34.01 -29.29 -1.14
C GLN A 635 -33.59 -27.88 -0.75
N GLU A 636 -33.01 -27.69 0.44
CA GLU A 636 -32.43 -26.41 0.88
C GLU A 636 -31.32 -25.96 -0.07
N HIS A 637 -30.42 -26.87 -0.43
CA HIS A 637 -29.35 -26.60 -1.39
C HIS A 637 -29.90 -26.19 -2.76
N LYS A 638 -30.93 -26.89 -3.26
CA LYS A 638 -31.60 -26.53 -4.51
C LYS A 638 -32.28 -25.16 -4.46
N LEU A 639 -32.94 -24.84 -3.34
CA LEU A 639 -33.57 -23.53 -3.12
C LEU A 639 -32.53 -22.41 -3.13
N LEU A 640 -31.41 -22.61 -2.43
CA LEU A 640 -30.30 -21.66 -2.38
C LEU A 640 -29.72 -21.40 -3.77
N VAL A 641 -29.47 -22.45 -4.56
CA VAL A 641 -28.97 -22.31 -5.95
C VAL A 641 -29.97 -21.53 -6.82
N LEU A 642 -31.27 -21.81 -6.71
CA LEU A 642 -32.31 -21.10 -7.46
C LEU A 642 -32.39 -19.62 -7.05
N GLN A 643 -32.33 -19.33 -5.74
CA GLN A 643 -32.36 -17.96 -5.24
C GLN A 643 -31.11 -17.18 -5.65
N LEU A 644 -29.94 -17.83 -5.62
CA LEU A 644 -28.70 -17.24 -6.08
C LEU A 644 -28.74 -16.92 -7.57
N LEU A 645 -29.26 -17.84 -8.40
CA LEU A 645 -29.48 -17.58 -9.83
C LEU A 645 -30.43 -16.40 -10.06
N ALA A 646 -31.51 -16.30 -9.28
CA ALA A 646 -32.44 -15.17 -9.36
C ALA A 646 -31.74 -13.83 -9.07
N VAL A 647 -30.98 -13.76 -7.97
CA VAL A 647 -30.24 -12.55 -7.58
C VAL A 647 -29.19 -12.17 -8.63
N LEU A 648 -28.43 -13.15 -9.14
CA LEU A 648 -27.44 -12.90 -10.19
C LEU A 648 -28.08 -12.39 -11.48
N CYS A 649 -29.22 -12.97 -11.89
CA CYS A 649 -29.97 -12.51 -13.06
C CYS A 649 -30.52 -11.08 -12.89
N GLU A 650 -31.03 -10.74 -11.71
CA GLU A 650 -31.57 -9.40 -11.42
C GLU A 650 -30.46 -8.34 -11.40
N LYS A 651 -29.33 -8.63 -10.74
CA LYS A 651 -28.26 -7.66 -10.47
C LYS A 651 -27.22 -7.56 -11.59
N MET A 652 -27.02 -8.61 -12.39
CA MET A 652 -25.85 -8.74 -13.28
C MET A 652 -26.21 -9.03 -14.73
N SER A 653 -27.47 -8.76 -15.12
CA SER A 653 -28.03 -9.05 -16.45
C SER A 653 -27.03 -8.77 -17.58
N GLU A 654 -26.54 -7.54 -17.73
CA GLU A 654 -25.66 -7.16 -18.85
C GLU A 654 -24.30 -7.90 -18.94
N GLN A 655 -23.70 -8.30 -17.82
CA GLN A 655 -22.38 -8.95 -17.77
C GLN A 655 -22.45 -10.46 -17.96
N ILE A 656 -23.49 -11.06 -17.40
CA ILE A 656 -23.80 -12.48 -17.62
C ILE A 656 -24.00 -12.69 -19.13
N PHE A 657 -24.73 -11.79 -19.80
CA PHE A 657 -24.97 -11.92 -21.24
C PHE A 657 -23.69 -11.79 -22.08
N THR A 658 -22.72 -10.97 -21.72
CA THR A 658 -21.44 -10.92 -22.45
C THR A 658 -20.68 -12.24 -22.38
N ASN A 659 -20.60 -12.84 -21.19
CA ASN A 659 -19.89 -14.11 -20.99
C ASN A 659 -20.63 -15.27 -21.69
N ILE A 660 -21.96 -15.30 -21.59
CA ILE A 660 -22.78 -16.30 -22.31
C ILE A 660 -22.64 -16.13 -23.82
N THR A 661 -22.64 -14.90 -24.34
CA THR A 661 -22.43 -14.63 -25.78
C THR A 661 -21.08 -15.16 -26.21
N GLN A 662 -20.01 -14.91 -25.44
CA GLN A 662 -18.69 -15.44 -25.72
C GLN A 662 -18.67 -16.97 -25.75
N ILE A 663 -19.32 -17.65 -24.79
CA ILE A 663 -19.42 -19.11 -24.77
C ILE A 663 -20.12 -19.63 -26.02
N PHE A 664 -21.25 -19.05 -26.43
CA PHE A 664 -21.92 -19.49 -27.65
C PHE A 664 -21.05 -19.25 -28.89
N LEU A 665 -20.34 -18.13 -28.95
CA LEU A 665 -19.42 -17.84 -30.06
C LEU A 665 -18.25 -18.84 -30.12
N GLU A 666 -17.67 -19.21 -28.97
CA GLU A 666 -16.63 -20.26 -28.89
C GLU A 666 -17.18 -21.61 -29.38
N ASN A 667 -18.42 -21.94 -29.04
CA ASN A 667 -19.08 -23.18 -29.48
C ASN A 667 -19.47 -23.17 -30.97
N LEU A 668 -19.37 -22.04 -31.70
CA LEU A 668 -19.54 -22.03 -33.15
C LEU A 668 -18.43 -22.82 -33.87
N GLU A 669 -17.24 -22.93 -33.26
CA GLU A 669 -16.11 -23.67 -33.81
C GLU A 669 -16.19 -25.18 -33.53
N HIS A 670 -17.20 -25.63 -32.78
CA HIS A 670 -17.36 -27.04 -32.45
C HIS A 670 -17.62 -27.90 -33.70
N GLU A 671 -17.02 -29.09 -33.74
CA GLU A 671 -17.13 -30.05 -34.85
C GLU A 671 -18.54 -30.66 -34.96
N ASP A 672 -19.20 -30.88 -33.82
CA ASP A 672 -20.57 -31.41 -33.77
C ASP A 672 -21.63 -30.38 -34.22
N SER A 673 -22.38 -30.75 -35.26
CA SER A 673 -23.50 -29.98 -35.81
C SER A 673 -24.59 -29.63 -34.83
N PHE A 674 -24.92 -30.52 -33.89
CA PHE A 674 -25.94 -30.21 -32.88
C PHE A 674 -25.47 -29.09 -31.95
N VAL A 675 -24.19 -29.09 -31.59
CA VAL A 675 -23.60 -28.10 -30.68
C VAL A 675 -23.54 -26.73 -31.35
N TYR A 676 -22.96 -26.63 -32.55
CA TYR A 676 -22.85 -25.31 -33.19
C TYR A 676 -24.20 -24.78 -33.66
N LEU A 677 -25.17 -25.62 -34.07
CA LEU A 677 -26.53 -25.15 -34.40
C LEU A 677 -27.26 -24.62 -33.17
N SER A 678 -27.09 -25.28 -32.03
CA SER A 678 -27.64 -24.80 -30.75
C SER A 678 -26.99 -23.48 -30.32
N ALA A 679 -25.68 -23.34 -30.53
CA ALA A 679 -24.98 -22.10 -30.28
C ALA A 679 -25.48 -20.95 -31.17
N ILE A 680 -25.70 -21.21 -32.46
CA ILE A 680 -26.30 -20.24 -33.38
C ILE A 680 -27.69 -19.80 -32.89
N GLN A 681 -28.52 -20.76 -32.46
CA GLN A 681 -29.85 -20.47 -31.92
C GLN A 681 -29.76 -19.64 -30.63
N GLY A 682 -28.81 -19.96 -29.74
CA GLY A 682 -28.57 -19.23 -28.50
C GLY A 682 -28.20 -17.77 -28.75
N VAL A 683 -27.26 -17.50 -29.66
CA VAL A 683 -26.89 -16.12 -30.02
C VAL A 683 -28.06 -15.38 -30.68
N ALA A 684 -28.83 -16.04 -31.55
CA ALA A 684 -29.99 -15.41 -32.18
C ALA A 684 -31.05 -14.96 -31.15
N LEU A 685 -31.33 -15.79 -30.14
CA LEU A 685 -32.23 -15.44 -29.04
C LEU A 685 -31.69 -14.29 -28.19
N LEU A 686 -30.39 -14.28 -27.88
CA LEU A 686 -29.77 -13.18 -27.14
C LEU A 686 -29.83 -11.85 -27.91
N SER A 687 -29.71 -11.92 -29.22
CA SER A 687 -29.74 -10.76 -30.11
C SER A 687 -31.12 -10.10 -30.19
N ASP A 688 -32.19 -10.84 -29.90
CA ASP A 688 -33.55 -10.30 -29.80
C ASP A 688 -33.69 -9.37 -28.58
N VAL A 689 -32.99 -9.70 -27.48
CA VAL A 689 -33.02 -8.92 -26.23
C VAL A 689 -32.00 -7.78 -26.24
N TYR A 690 -30.78 -7.99 -26.77
CA TYR A 690 -29.67 -7.02 -26.74
C TYR A 690 -29.00 -6.80 -28.11
N PRO A 691 -29.73 -6.26 -29.11
CA PRO A 691 -29.21 -6.16 -30.47
C PRO A 691 -28.04 -5.19 -30.64
N GLU A 692 -28.00 -4.10 -29.87
CA GLU A 692 -26.98 -3.04 -30.05
C GLU A 692 -25.55 -3.52 -29.78
N LYS A 693 -25.38 -4.41 -28.79
CA LYS A 693 -24.06 -4.92 -28.40
C LYS A 693 -23.67 -6.14 -29.23
N ILE A 694 -24.59 -7.11 -29.34
CA ILE A 694 -24.31 -8.39 -29.99
C ILE A 694 -24.09 -8.22 -31.49
N LEU A 695 -24.86 -7.34 -32.15
CA LEU A 695 -24.70 -7.13 -33.59
C LEU A 695 -23.34 -6.50 -33.92
N VAL A 696 -22.84 -5.57 -33.10
CA VAL A 696 -21.51 -4.96 -33.30
C VAL A 696 -20.41 -6.02 -33.18
N ASP A 697 -20.49 -6.88 -32.16
CA ASP A 697 -19.51 -7.96 -31.95
C ASP A 697 -19.56 -9.01 -33.07
N LEU A 698 -20.76 -9.38 -33.54
CA LEU A 698 -20.94 -10.31 -34.65
C LEU A 698 -20.41 -9.75 -35.98
N LEU A 699 -20.68 -8.47 -36.27
CA LEU A 699 -20.16 -7.80 -37.47
C LEU A 699 -18.63 -7.73 -37.45
N ALA A 700 -18.02 -7.43 -36.30
CA ALA A 700 -16.58 -7.43 -36.13
C ALA A 700 -15.95 -8.83 -36.34
N GLN A 701 -16.61 -9.88 -35.85
CA GLN A 701 -16.16 -11.26 -36.05
C GLN A 701 -16.28 -11.72 -37.50
N TYR A 702 -17.36 -11.31 -38.18
CA TYR A 702 -17.55 -11.61 -39.60
C TYR A 702 -16.48 -10.92 -40.47
N ASP A 703 -16.16 -9.65 -40.19
CA ASP A 703 -15.17 -8.85 -40.94
C ASP A 703 -13.70 -9.21 -40.61
N SER A 704 -13.45 -10.18 -39.71
CA SER A 704 -12.11 -10.58 -39.28
C SER A 704 -11.32 -11.33 -40.38
N SER A 705 -10.96 -10.60 -41.44
CA SER A 705 -10.19 -11.04 -42.61
C SER A 705 -8.74 -11.45 -42.31
N LYS A 706 -8.27 -11.29 -41.07
CA LYS A 706 -6.89 -11.58 -40.65
C LYS A 706 -6.84 -12.67 -39.58
N GLY A 707 -6.86 -13.93 -40.04
CA GLY A 707 -6.28 -15.09 -39.35
C GLY A 707 -6.87 -15.57 -38.04
N LYS A 708 -7.96 -14.96 -37.52
CA LYS A 708 -8.50 -15.31 -36.20
C LYS A 708 -9.49 -16.48 -36.22
N HIS A 709 -10.26 -16.64 -37.30
CA HIS A 709 -11.28 -17.67 -37.43
C HIS A 709 -11.21 -18.35 -38.81
N THR A 710 -11.58 -19.63 -38.86
CA THR A 710 -11.65 -20.38 -40.13
C THR A 710 -12.73 -19.80 -41.06
N PRO A 711 -12.61 -19.96 -42.40
CA PRO A 711 -13.66 -19.57 -43.33
C PRO A 711 -15.04 -20.19 -42.97
N ALA A 712 -15.04 -21.44 -42.50
CA ALA A 712 -16.24 -22.14 -42.05
C ALA A 712 -16.88 -21.45 -40.83
N THR A 713 -16.10 -21.06 -39.82
CA THR A 713 -16.60 -20.31 -38.65
C THR A 713 -17.22 -18.97 -39.07
N ARG A 714 -16.55 -18.23 -39.98
CA ARG A 714 -17.08 -16.94 -40.48
C ARG A 714 -18.39 -17.11 -41.25
N MET A 715 -18.56 -18.22 -41.99
CA MET A 715 -19.85 -18.55 -42.62
C MET A 715 -20.94 -18.85 -41.58
N LYS A 716 -20.61 -19.60 -40.50
CA LYS A 716 -21.55 -19.84 -39.39
C LYS A 716 -21.98 -18.53 -38.73
N VAL A 717 -21.06 -17.58 -38.51
CA VAL A 717 -21.38 -16.22 -38.01
C VAL A 717 -22.29 -15.46 -38.98
N GLY A 718 -22.08 -15.60 -40.29
CA GLY A 718 -22.97 -15.04 -41.31
C GLY A 718 -24.42 -15.54 -41.19
N GLU A 719 -24.59 -16.84 -40.94
CA GLU A 719 -25.91 -17.42 -40.69
C GLU A 719 -26.53 -16.92 -39.37
N VAL A 720 -25.72 -16.71 -38.32
CA VAL A 720 -26.18 -16.06 -37.08
C VAL A 720 -26.71 -14.66 -37.41
N LEU A 721 -25.93 -13.84 -38.11
CA LEU A 721 -26.33 -12.49 -38.52
C LEU A 721 -27.65 -12.51 -39.27
N MET A 722 -27.86 -13.48 -40.17
CA MET A 722 -29.14 -13.61 -40.88
C MET A 722 -30.27 -13.99 -39.95
N ARG A 723 -30.11 -14.96 -39.04
CA ARG A 723 -31.12 -15.27 -38.02
C ARG A 723 -31.48 -14.05 -37.16
N VAL A 724 -30.49 -13.23 -36.79
CA VAL A 724 -30.72 -11.97 -36.05
C VAL A 724 -31.51 -10.98 -36.89
N VAL A 725 -31.14 -10.79 -38.16
CA VAL A 725 -31.91 -9.96 -39.11
C VAL A 725 -33.34 -10.47 -39.27
N ARG A 726 -33.58 -11.81 -39.16
CA ARG A 726 -34.94 -12.36 -39.16
C ARG A 726 -35.74 -11.97 -37.92
N ALA A 727 -35.10 -12.04 -36.74
CA ALA A 727 -35.73 -11.71 -35.46
C ALA A 727 -36.05 -10.20 -35.34
N LEU A 728 -35.12 -9.34 -35.80
CA LEU A 728 -35.26 -7.88 -35.68
C LEU A 728 -36.42 -7.26 -36.46
N GLY A 729 -36.92 -7.92 -37.51
CA GLY A 729 -38.01 -7.39 -38.35
C GLY A 729 -37.74 -5.95 -38.82
N ASP A 730 -38.66 -5.03 -38.56
CA ASP A 730 -38.58 -3.62 -38.99
C ASP A 730 -37.42 -2.83 -38.32
N MET A 731 -36.89 -3.32 -37.20
CA MET A 731 -35.76 -2.70 -36.48
C MET A 731 -34.42 -2.86 -37.21
N VAL A 732 -34.36 -3.72 -38.24
CA VAL A 732 -33.17 -3.87 -39.13
C VAL A 732 -32.77 -2.54 -39.78
N SER A 733 -33.71 -1.62 -39.96
CA SER A 733 -33.47 -0.29 -40.53
C SER A 733 -32.33 0.49 -39.85
N LYS A 734 -32.19 0.37 -38.52
CA LYS A 734 -31.11 1.00 -37.73
C LYS A 734 -29.72 0.43 -38.07
N TYR A 735 -29.66 -0.82 -38.52
CA TYR A 735 -28.41 -1.57 -38.75
C TYR A 735 -28.14 -1.84 -40.23
N ARG A 736 -28.93 -1.25 -41.13
CA ARG A 736 -28.80 -1.42 -42.59
C ARG A 736 -27.37 -1.21 -43.08
N ASP A 737 -26.80 -0.03 -42.82
CA ASP A 737 -25.50 0.35 -43.38
C ASP A 737 -24.37 -0.54 -42.87
N PRO A 738 -24.23 -0.81 -41.55
CA PRO A 738 -23.25 -1.77 -41.04
C PRO A 738 -23.37 -3.16 -41.67
N LEU A 739 -24.58 -3.71 -41.81
CA LEU A 739 -24.80 -5.03 -42.40
C LEU A 739 -24.40 -5.07 -43.87
N ILE A 740 -24.86 -4.11 -44.68
CA ILE A 740 -24.56 -4.04 -46.11
C ILE A 740 -23.06 -3.86 -46.34
N HIS A 741 -22.42 -2.94 -45.62
CA HIS A 741 -20.98 -2.73 -45.77
C HIS A 741 -20.18 -3.99 -45.42
N THR A 742 -20.59 -4.71 -44.38
CA THR A 742 -19.92 -5.93 -43.93
C THR A 742 -20.06 -7.05 -44.95
N PHE A 743 -21.25 -7.29 -45.50
CA PHE A 743 -21.44 -8.30 -46.55
C PHE A 743 -20.73 -7.92 -47.85
N LEU A 744 -20.81 -6.66 -48.30
CA LEU A 744 -20.09 -6.19 -49.50
C LEU A 744 -18.57 -6.36 -49.35
N ARG A 745 -18.04 -6.23 -48.14
CA ARG A 745 -16.62 -6.49 -47.86
C ARG A 745 -16.30 -7.99 -47.87
N GLY A 746 -17.18 -8.83 -47.34
CA GLY A 746 -17.08 -10.30 -47.41
C GLY A 746 -17.09 -10.85 -48.85
N VAL A 747 -17.74 -10.17 -49.80
CA VAL A 747 -17.68 -10.49 -51.24
C VAL A 747 -16.26 -10.34 -51.82
N ARG A 748 -15.33 -9.69 -51.11
CA ARG A 748 -13.93 -9.53 -51.54
C ARG A 748 -12.96 -10.50 -50.85
N ASP A 749 -13.48 -11.49 -50.12
CA ASP A 749 -12.65 -12.45 -49.38
C ASP A 749 -11.83 -13.38 -50.30
N PRO A 750 -10.61 -13.78 -49.92
CA PRO A 750 -9.84 -14.77 -50.68
C PRO A 750 -10.55 -16.12 -50.82
N ASP A 751 -11.35 -16.54 -49.82
CA ASP A 751 -12.08 -17.80 -49.85
C ASP A 751 -13.43 -17.64 -50.59
N GLY A 752 -13.64 -18.42 -51.65
CA GLY A 752 -14.87 -18.28 -52.42
C GLY A 752 -16.12 -18.90 -51.82
N ALA A 753 -16.00 -19.84 -50.86
CA ALA A 753 -17.16 -20.27 -50.09
C ALA A 753 -17.67 -19.13 -49.20
N HIS A 754 -16.77 -18.36 -48.58
CA HIS A 754 -17.12 -17.16 -47.83
C HIS A 754 -17.68 -16.04 -48.73
N ARG A 755 -17.12 -15.81 -49.94
CA ARG A 755 -17.70 -14.86 -50.91
C ARG A 755 -19.13 -15.26 -51.31
N ALA A 756 -19.37 -16.53 -51.61
CA ALA A 756 -20.70 -17.04 -51.97
C ALA A 756 -21.69 -16.90 -50.81
N SER A 757 -21.28 -17.21 -49.57
CA SER A 757 -22.10 -17.01 -48.37
C SER A 757 -22.41 -15.53 -48.12
N SER A 758 -21.44 -14.64 -48.31
CA SER A 758 -21.63 -13.19 -48.19
C SER A 758 -22.68 -12.66 -49.17
N LEU A 759 -22.67 -13.17 -50.41
CA LEU A 759 -23.67 -12.83 -51.42
C LEU A 759 -25.06 -13.37 -51.05
N ALA A 760 -25.14 -14.61 -50.54
CA ALA A 760 -26.41 -15.17 -50.09
C ALA A 760 -27.02 -14.34 -48.94
N ASN A 761 -26.21 -13.98 -47.95
CA ASN A 761 -26.62 -13.11 -46.84
C ASN A 761 -27.03 -11.72 -47.34
N LEU A 762 -26.30 -11.14 -48.29
CA LEU A 762 -26.66 -9.86 -48.92
C LEU A 762 -28.01 -9.96 -49.64
N GLY A 763 -28.28 -11.04 -50.36
CA GLY A 763 -29.54 -11.24 -51.06
C GLY A 763 -30.72 -11.39 -50.11
N GLU A 764 -30.57 -12.16 -49.03
CA GLU A 764 -31.61 -12.27 -48.00
C GLU A 764 -31.87 -10.91 -47.31
N LEU A 765 -30.81 -10.16 -46.99
CA LEU A 765 -30.94 -8.84 -46.41
C LEU A 765 -31.67 -7.87 -47.36
N CYS A 766 -31.28 -7.83 -48.64
CA CYS A 766 -31.92 -7.00 -49.66
C CYS A 766 -33.41 -7.33 -49.82
N GLN A 767 -33.78 -8.60 -49.70
CA GLN A 767 -35.19 -9.03 -49.76
C GLN A 767 -36.04 -8.41 -48.63
N ARG A 768 -35.44 -8.10 -47.48
CA ARG A 768 -36.14 -7.57 -46.29
C ARG A 768 -36.14 -6.05 -46.20
N LEU A 769 -35.21 -5.37 -46.87
CA LEU A 769 -35.03 -3.92 -46.71
C LEU A 769 -36.07 -3.06 -47.44
N ASP A 770 -36.82 -3.61 -48.41
CA ASP A 770 -37.83 -2.88 -49.17
C ASP A 770 -37.29 -1.52 -49.70
N PHE A 771 -37.94 -0.39 -49.36
CA PHE A 771 -37.55 0.96 -49.78
C PHE A 771 -36.23 1.43 -49.15
N LEU A 772 -35.79 0.82 -48.05
CA LEU A 772 -34.52 1.16 -47.41
C LEU A 772 -33.31 0.79 -48.28
N LEU A 773 -33.51 -0.02 -49.33
CA LEU A 773 -32.47 -0.39 -50.29
C LEU A 773 -32.09 0.76 -51.24
N GLY A 774 -32.99 1.74 -51.47
CA GLY A 774 -32.79 2.79 -52.47
C GLY A 774 -31.42 3.51 -52.40
N PRO A 775 -30.98 3.99 -51.23
CA PRO A 775 -29.72 4.73 -51.10
C PRO A 775 -28.44 3.94 -51.42
N VAL A 776 -28.49 2.61 -51.44
CA VAL A 776 -27.31 1.73 -51.61
C VAL A 776 -27.44 0.83 -52.83
N VAL A 777 -28.45 1.08 -53.67
CA VAL A 777 -28.84 0.20 -54.77
C VAL A 777 -27.80 0.18 -55.88
N HIS A 778 -27.08 1.29 -56.06
CA HIS A 778 -26.00 1.41 -57.05
C HIS A 778 -24.78 0.61 -56.63
N GLU A 779 -24.38 0.67 -55.35
CA GLU A 779 -23.26 -0.09 -54.78
C GLU A 779 -23.53 -1.60 -54.87
N VAL A 780 -24.74 -2.03 -54.46
CA VAL A 780 -25.14 -3.44 -54.55
C VAL A 780 -25.14 -3.89 -56.01
N THR A 781 -25.77 -3.14 -56.92
CA THR A 781 -25.85 -3.52 -58.34
C THR A 781 -24.46 -3.58 -59.00
N ALA A 782 -23.60 -2.59 -58.75
CA ALA A 782 -22.24 -2.58 -59.28
C ALA A 782 -21.43 -3.79 -58.78
N CYS A 783 -21.59 -4.16 -57.50
CA CYS A 783 -20.98 -5.35 -56.93
C CYS A 783 -21.45 -6.62 -57.66
N LEU A 784 -22.76 -6.81 -57.81
CA LEU A 784 -23.33 -7.99 -58.50
C LEU A 784 -22.88 -8.09 -59.96
N ILE A 785 -22.83 -6.97 -60.69
CA ILE A 785 -22.34 -6.93 -62.07
C ILE A 785 -20.88 -7.36 -62.15
N ALA A 786 -20.03 -6.84 -61.26
CA ALA A 786 -18.61 -7.17 -61.24
C ALA A 786 -18.43 -8.67 -60.96
N VAL A 787 -19.00 -9.16 -59.85
CA VAL A 787 -18.83 -10.55 -59.41
C VAL A 787 -19.37 -11.54 -60.44
N ALA A 788 -20.57 -11.32 -60.98
CA ALA A 788 -21.16 -12.22 -61.97
C ALA A 788 -20.36 -12.29 -63.28
N LYS A 789 -19.56 -11.27 -63.61
CA LYS A 789 -18.72 -11.25 -64.82
C LYS A 789 -17.29 -11.71 -64.60
N THR A 790 -16.71 -11.46 -63.42
CA THR A 790 -15.26 -11.57 -63.22
C THR A 790 -14.82 -12.56 -62.16
N ASP A 791 -15.71 -13.09 -61.30
CA ASP A 791 -15.28 -14.03 -60.26
C ASP A 791 -14.87 -15.37 -60.88
N ASN A 792 -13.75 -15.93 -60.40
CA ASN A 792 -13.20 -17.19 -60.90
C ASN A 792 -14.09 -18.38 -60.52
N GLU A 793 -14.76 -18.32 -59.38
CA GLU A 793 -15.50 -19.44 -58.82
C GLU A 793 -16.96 -19.45 -59.28
N VAL A 794 -17.38 -20.60 -59.82
CA VAL A 794 -18.73 -20.80 -60.35
C VAL A 794 -19.79 -20.58 -59.27
N GLN A 795 -19.55 -21.04 -58.05
CA GLN A 795 -20.51 -20.90 -56.93
C GLN A 795 -20.75 -19.44 -56.55
N VAL A 796 -19.72 -18.60 -56.64
CA VAL A 796 -19.82 -17.16 -56.34
C VAL A 796 -20.61 -16.45 -57.44
N ARG A 797 -20.37 -16.78 -58.71
CA ARG A 797 -21.16 -16.25 -59.83
C ARG A 797 -22.63 -16.66 -59.75
N ARG A 798 -22.91 -17.93 -59.42
CA ARG A 798 -24.29 -18.42 -59.16
C ARG A 798 -24.98 -17.62 -58.05
N ALA A 799 -24.28 -17.36 -56.94
CA ALA A 799 -24.81 -16.60 -55.81
C ALA A 799 -25.10 -15.14 -56.21
N ALA A 800 -24.19 -14.47 -56.92
CA ALA A 800 -24.40 -13.10 -57.39
C ALA A 800 -25.65 -12.95 -58.27
N VAL A 801 -25.86 -13.88 -59.20
CA VAL A 801 -27.06 -13.88 -60.04
C VAL A 801 -28.32 -14.19 -59.22
N HIS A 802 -28.21 -15.08 -58.23
CA HIS A 802 -29.33 -15.42 -57.34
C HIS A 802 -29.77 -14.23 -56.46
N VAL A 803 -28.85 -13.35 -56.05
CA VAL A 803 -29.20 -12.11 -55.33
C VAL A 803 -30.18 -11.27 -56.14
N ILE A 804 -30.03 -11.21 -57.47
CA ILE A 804 -30.93 -10.45 -58.34
C ILE A 804 -32.34 -11.05 -58.30
N VAL A 805 -32.46 -12.38 -58.27
CA VAL A 805 -33.75 -13.08 -58.09
C VAL A 805 -34.39 -12.69 -56.76
N LEU A 806 -33.64 -12.76 -55.66
CA LEU A 806 -34.15 -12.43 -54.31
C LEU A 806 -34.55 -10.96 -54.19
N LEU A 807 -33.80 -10.07 -54.82
CA LEU A 807 -34.05 -8.64 -54.82
C LEU A 807 -35.32 -8.28 -55.60
N LEU A 808 -35.56 -8.89 -56.77
CA LEU A 808 -36.80 -8.70 -57.53
C LEU A 808 -38.01 -9.25 -56.78
N ARG A 809 -37.88 -10.44 -56.19
CA ARG A 809 -38.94 -11.06 -55.38
C ARG A 809 -39.29 -10.25 -54.13
N GLY A 810 -38.28 -9.76 -53.42
CA GLY A 810 -38.46 -8.95 -52.21
C GLY A 810 -39.17 -7.64 -52.50
N LEU A 811 -38.75 -6.93 -53.55
CA LEU A 811 -39.34 -5.65 -53.91
C LEU A 811 -40.71 -5.79 -54.59
N SER A 812 -40.95 -6.89 -55.31
CA SER A 812 -42.21 -7.14 -56.03
C SER A 812 -42.61 -5.90 -56.86
N GLN A 813 -43.84 -5.40 -56.72
CA GLN A 813 -44.35 -4.21 -57.42
C GLN A 813 -43.53 -2.93 -57.14
N LYS A 814 -42.84 -2.85 -55.99
CA LYS A 814 -42.01 -1.70 -55.60
C LYS A 814 -40.69 -1.65 -56.40
N ALA A 815 -40.31 -2.72 -57.08
CA ALA A 815 -39.04 -2.80 -57.81
C ALA A 815 -38.91 -1.70 -58.88
N THR A 816 -40.01 -1.33 -59.53
CA THR A 816 -40.03 -0.25 -60.54
C THR A 816 -39.72 1.13 -59.97
N GLN A 817 -39.97 1.33 -58.67
CA GLN A 817 -39.69 2.58 -57.95
C GLN A 817 -38.28 2.56 -57.37
N VAL A 818 -37.90 1.47 -56.70
CA VAL A 818 -36.62 1.35 -55.98
C VAL A 818 -35.43 1.11 -56.91
N LEU A 819 -35.61 0.33 -57.99
CA LEU A 819 -34.55 -0.03 -58.93
C LEU A 819 -34.54 0.83 -60.19
N ARG A 820 -35.32 1.91 -60.25
CA ARG A 820 -35.55 2.70 -61.46
C ARG A 820 -34.26 3.02 -62.23
N ASP A 821 -33.21 3.40 -61.50
CA ASP A 821 -31.96 3.88 -62.07
C ASP A 821 -30.99 2.75 -62.45
N VAL A 822 -31.22 1.52 -61.97
CA VAL A 822 -30.34 0.35 -62.18
C VAL A 822 -31.00 -0.81 -62.93
N LEU A 823 -32.32 -0.77 -63.14
CA LEU A 823 -33.09 -1.86 -63.73
C LEU A 823 -32.58 -2.28 -65.12
N LYS A 824 -32.18 -1.28 -65.92
CA LYS A 824 -31.61 -1.50 -67.26
C LYS A 824 -30.28 -2.26 -67.19
N ASP A 825 -29.44 -1.93 -66.23
CA ASP A 825 -28.13 -2.56 -66.06
C ASP A 825 -28.28 -4.01 -65.58
N LEU A 826 -29.20 -4.26 -64.65
CA LEU A 826 -29.58 -5.60 -64.22
C LEU A 826 -30.12 -6.44 -65.38
N TYR A 827 -31.03 -5.89 -66.19
CA TYR A 827 -31.56 -6.60 -67.37
C TYR A 827 -30.44 -6.99 -68.37
N HIS A 828 -29.53 -6.06 -68.67
CA HIS A 828 -28.40 -6.36 -69.56
C HIS A 828 -27.46 -7.39 -68.97
N LEU A 829 -27.19 -7.34 -67.66
CA LEU A 829 -26.41 -8.36 -66.97
C LEU A 829 -27.06 -9.74 -67.10
N LEU A 830 -28.35 -9.86 -66.81
CA LEU A 830 -29.07 -11.14 -66.88
C LEU A 830 -29.05 -11.73 -68.30
N LYS A 831 -29.30 -10.91 -69.34
CA LYS A 831 -29.18 -11.35 -70.74
C LYS A 831 -27.76 -11.80 -71.09
N HIS A 832 -26.75 -11.09 -70.58
CA HIS A 832 -25.35 -11.47 -70.76
C HIS A 832 -25.05 -12.83 -70.11
N VAL A 833 -25.48 -13.06 -68.86
CA VAL A 833 -25.29 -14.33 -68.15
C VAL A 833 -25.95 -15.48 -68.91
N VAL A 834 -27.21 -15.32 -69.36
CA VAL A 834 -27.90 -16.38 -70.14
C VAL A 834 -27.14 -16.76 -71.41
N GLN A 835 -26.50 -15.80 -72.08
CA GLN A 835 -25.78 -16.04 -73.34
C GLN A 835 -24.36 -16.57 -73.15
N ARG A 836 -23.66 -16.13 -72.10
CA ARG A 836 -22.20 -16.28 -71.97
C ARG A 836 -21.77 -17.21 -70.84
N GLU A 837 -22.60 -17.39 -69.81
CA GLU A 837 -22.20 -18.17 -68.64
C GLU A 837 -22.15 -19.66 -68.98
N PRO A 838 -21.03 -20.38 -68.72
CA PRO A 838 -20.95 -21.81 -69.00
C PRO A 838 -21.85 -22.64 -68.08
N ASP A 839 -22.07 -22.17 -66.86
CA ASP A 839 -22.79 -22.90 -65.82
C ASP A 839 -24.32 -22.85 -65.97
N ASP A 840 -24.95 -24.01 -65.99
CA ASP A 840 -26.40 -24.13 -66.23
C ASP A 840 -27.24 -23.62 -65.04
N VAL A 841 -26.73 -23.71 -63.81
CA VAL A 841 -27.44 -23.20 -62.62
C VAL A 841 -27.46 -21.67 -62.61
N ALA A 842 -26.34 -21.04 -62.93
CA ALA A 842 -26.28 -19.58 -63.07
C ALA A 842 -27.15 -19.08 -64.24
N LYS A 843 -27.17 -19.81 -65.37
CA LYS A 843 -28.13 -19.53 -66.45
C LYS A 843 -29.58 -19.63 -66.00
N LEU A 844 -29.92 -20.68 -65.25
CA LEU A 844 -31.27 -20.89 -64.71
C LEU A 844 -31.67 -19.74 -63.76
N HIS A 845 -30.79 -19.34 -62.83
CA HIS A 845 -31.04 -18.19 -61.97
C HIS A 845 -31.25 -16.90 -62.78
N ALA A 846 -30.51 -16.71 -63.86
CA ALA A 846 -30.68 -15.54 -64.73
C ALA A 846 -32.01 -15.56 -65.49
N GLN A 847 -32.47 -16.74 -65.93
CA GLN A 847 -33.78 -16.93 -66.54
C GLN A 847 -34.91 -16.64 -65.55
N LEU A 848 -34.83 -17.19 -64.33
CA LEU A 848 -35.79 -16.91 -63.27
C LEU A 848 -35.87 -15.42 -62.95
N ALA A 849 -34.73 -14.72 -62.85
CA ALA A 849 -34.73 -13.28 -62.62
C ALA A 849 -35.38 -12.49 -63.78
N LEU A 850 -35.20 -12.94 -65.03
CA LEU A 850 -35.86 -12.32 -66.19
C LEU A 850 -37.37 -12.55 -66.20
N GLU A 851 -37.83 -13.73 -65.77
CA GLU A 851 -39.26 -14.04 -65.63
C GLU A 851 -39.92 -13.19 -64.54
N GLU A 852 -39.30 -13.08 -63.37
CA GLU A 852 -39.77 -12.21 -62.27
C GLU A 852 -39.83 -10.75 -62.72
N LEU A 853 -38.81 -10.30 -63.46
CA LEU A 853 -38.77 -8.95 -64.00
C LEU A 853 -39.88 -8.72 -65.05
N ASP A 854 -40.13 -9.70 -65.93
CA ASP A 854 -41.19 -9.61 -66.94
C ASP A 854 -42.58 -9.52 -66.28
N GLU A 855 -42.83 -10.31 -65.23
CA GLU A 855 -44.07 -10.25 -64.45
C GLU A 855 -44.26 -8.88 -63.78
N ILE A 856 -43.22 -8.37 -63.12
CA ILE A 856 -43.23 -7.03 -62.49
C ILE A 856 -43.51 -5.95 -63.54
N MET A 857 -42.82 -5.98 -64.69
CA MET A 857 -42.98 -4.99 -65.75
C MET A 857 -44.35 -5.07 -66.42
N ARG A 858 -44.90 -6.27 -66.61
CA ARG A 858 -46.25 -6.46 -67.17
C ARG A 858 -47.32 -5.89 -66.24
N ASN A 859 -47.20 -6.12 -64.94
CA ASN A 859 -48.11 -5.56 -63.94
C ASN A 859 -48.02 -4.02 -63.87
N PHE A 860 -46.82 -3.47 -64.05
CA PHE A 860 -46.60 -2.02 -64.10
C PHE A 860 -47.16 -1.36 -65.37
N LEU A 861 -46.93 -1.97 -66.54
CA LEU A 861 -47.39 -1.45 -67.83
C LEU A 861 -48.90 -1.67 -68.06
N PHE A 862 -49.45 -2.76 -67.52
CA PHE A 862 -50.85 -3.17 -67.66
C PHE A 862 -51.48 -3.42 -66.28
N PRO A 863 -51.69 -2.39 -65.46
CA PRO A 863 -52.29 -2.56 -64.14
C PRO A 863 -53.72 -3.11 -64.25
N GLN A 864 -54.07 -4.08 -63.40
CA GLN A 864 -55.42 -4.63 -63.36
C GLN A 864 -56.43 -3.54 -62.98
N GLN A 865 -57.44 -3.31 -63.83
CA GLN A 865 -58.51 -2.36 -63.53
C GLN A 865 -59.39 -2.88 -62.40
N LYS A 866 -59.26 -2.30 -61.20
CA LYS A 866 -60.23 -2.52 -60.11
C LYS A 866 -61.48 -1.67 -60.39
N LEU A 867 -62.62 -2.32 -60.64
CA LEU A 867 -63.94 -1.67 -60.74
C LEU A 867 -64.38 -1.22 -59.34
N GLU A 868 -63.89 -0.07 -58.87
CA GLU A 868 -64.35 0.55 -57.63
C GLU A 868 -65.56 1.45 -57.91
N LYS A 869 -66.73 1.12 -57.36
CA LYS A 869 -67.89 2.03 -57.35
C LYS A 869 -67.58 3.23 -56.45
N LYS A 870 -67.21 4.37 -57.06
CA LYS A 870 -67.17 5.66 -56.36
C LYS A 870 -68.61 6.07 -55.97
N ILE A 871 -68.97 5.89 -54.71
CA ILE A 871 -70.14 6.56 -54.13
C ILE A 871 -69.65 7.95 -53.69
N VAL A 872 -70.02 8.98 -54.45
CA VAL A 872 -69.81 10.37 -54.08
C VAL A 872 -71.04 10.81 -53.30
N VAL A 873 -70.89 11.04 -51.99
CA VAL A 873 -71.88 11.78 -51.22
C VAL A 873 -71.57 13.26 -51.46
N LEU A 874 -72.41 13.92 -52.26
CA LEU A 874 -72.36 15.38 -52.45
C LEU A 874 -72.81 16.08 -51.15
N PRO A 875 -72.24 17.26 -50.83
CA PRO A 875 -72.32 17.90 -49.51
C PRO A 875 -73.74 18.29 -49.06
#